data_AF-A0A519GZK1-F1
#
_entry.id   AF-A0A519GZK1-F1
#
_cell.length_a   1.000
_cell.length_b   1.000
_cell.length_c   1.000
_cell.angle_alpha   90.00
_cell.angle_beta   90.00
_cell.angle_gamma   90.00
#
_symmetry.space_group_name_H-M   'P 1'
#
loop_
_entity.id
_entity.type
_entity.pdbx_description
1 polymer ?
#
loop_
_entity_poly.entity_id
_entity_poly.type
_entity_poly.pdbx_seq_one_letter_code
_entity_poly.pdbx_strand_id
1 'polypeptide(L)'
;MRTHAELGRLLEVQQDRGSEVVQPDRHAQEVAGRPWPPELRSDTGHRLDAQQLGDPDRRDGLSLLRCGGAQPEGREHARQGRDLIGGGLVEPHPQRCTAALTVLEGHVANWENLFGSPDLCECQHCRSVYSPAAYLVDLLRFLWRGPANDDGKTPLDMLEARRPDLLHLLLTCENTNTIIPYVDLANEVMERYTSASSLDGYEGHDTGDATADELRASPQHFDIAAYRKLKGAKYPFSLPYHQPLDVIRTYGDHLKVSRHEAMKATNPVPDSSTAAALAAESLRMSEEAYHAITGEAFDGTDDGTAVHVYYGYRPDPGAGDAAAAAELEKLASVRELLARSGLSYPELVELISTRFVNPHQKALAFLERIFKHATIPSTELYARLEQIEAGTRDPANDADITAALEGTNITPAQFGRWVAEHLAEVRQVITLHEPQSKCALDTTRLRTIERIYGEAGDGSGVTEPTWSRIHRFVRLQRKLGWSLRDTDVVLGALGADDITPDTINQLDAATRLGTTLKLAPALLAVLWGHIDTLGDKSLYAKLFLNKALQRIDDAFAPTPHGEYLIDTGETLGGHLPAILAAFRLREDDLAAILGVAVVIEGNVRRKLDLANDALNLPNLSTIYRYAVLARALKLRPTELCKLVDLFGTTPFSNWDIDQGQWVDIAPSETLVFAELADQVKHTGFKANVLEYILRGTSPADARLVLDQEKARATAGAIHQAFAAIEQSHPDVPAAPVTVEALTAKLMLTFQPDIVARFTQILDGTAQFETTTEANLTVTIPAALAFVYAIFSASGR
;
A
#
# COMPACT_ATOMS: atom_id res chain seq x y z
N MET A 1 -31.78 -8.40 18.62
CA MET A 1 -30.41 -8.19 18.08
C MET A 1 -29.78 -6.93 18.68
N ARG A 2 -29.16 -7.03 19.86
CA ARG A 2 -28.52 -5.89 20.56
C ARG A 2 -26.98 -6.01 20.62
N THR A 3 -26.39 -6.64 19.61
CA THR A 3 -24.93 -6.86 19.54
C THR A 3 -24.21 -6.12 18.40
N HIS A 4 -24.90 -5.40 17.50
CA HIS A 4 -24.19 -4.52 16.54
C HIS A 4 -24.84 -3.15 16.24
N ALA A 5 -25.91 -2.75 16.93
CA ALA A 5 -26.67 -1.55 16.55
C ALA A 5 -26.25 -0.20 17.19
N GLU A 6 -25.42 -0.14 18.24
CA GLU A 6 -25.08 1.16 18.87
C GLU A 6 -23.68 1.18 19.53
N LEU A 7 -22.62 1.22 18.72
CA LEU A 7 -21.26 1.53 19.22
C LEU A 7 -20.58 2.60 18.36
N GLY A 8 -21.32 3.67 18.04
CA GLY A 8 -20.78 4.87 17.39
C GLY A 8 -21.48 6.19 17.72
N ARG A 9 -22.45 6.25 18.65
CA ARG A 9 -23.27 7.48 18.86
C ARG A 9 -23.64 7.81 20.31
N LEU A 10 -22.81 7.48 21.30
CA LEU A 10 -23.05 7.92 22.69
C LEU A 10 -21.79 8.42 23.42
N LEU A 11 -20.88 9.11 22.71
CA LEU A 11 -19.76 9.84 23.33
C LEU A 11 -19.43 11.20 22.68
N GLU A 12 -20.40 11.85 22.04
CA GLU A 12 -20.32 13.28 21.75
C GLU A 12 -21.64 13.96 22.11
N VAL A 13 -21.55 15.03 22.92
CA VAL A 13 -22.62 15.91 23.43
C VAL A 13 -23.24 15.50 24.78
N GLN A 14 -22.52 15.77 25.88
CA GLN A 14 -22.92 16.76 26.90
C GLN A 14 -21.74 17.08 27.85
N GLN A 15 -21.58 18.38 28.15
CA GLN A 15 -20.53 19.09 28.92
C GLN A 15 -19.24 19.39 28.13
N ASP A 16 -18.79 20.63 27.95
CA ASP A 16 -19.29 21.92 28.41
C ASP A 16 -18.78 23.04 27.47
N ARG A 17 -19.45 24.19 27.51
CA ARG A 17 -19.10 25.41 26.76
C ARG A 17 -17.78 26.02 27.27
N GLY A 18 -16.96 26.50 26.34
CA GLY A 18 -15.83 27.40 26.58
C GLY A 18 -14.82 27.28 25.44
N SER A 19 -15.06 27.93 24.30
CA SER A 19 -14.40 29.19 23.94
C SER A 19 -12.87 29.13 24.02
N GLU A 20 -12.19 28.82 22.91
CA GLU A 20 -11.32 29.78 22.23
C GLU A 20 -10.80 29.23 20.89
N VAL A 21 -10.62 30.15 19.96
CA VAL A 21 -10.37 29.99 18.53
C VAL A 21 -8.87 30.05 18.28
N VAL A 22 -8.25 29.08 17.59
CA VAL A 22 -7.06 29.31 16.73
C VAL A 22 -7.00 28.27 15.59
N GLN A 23 -6.88 28.76 14.34
CA GLN A 23 -6.64 28.00 13.10
C GLN A 23 -5.18 27.50 12.99
N PRO A 24 -4.87 26.46 12.19
CA PRO A 24 -3.51 25.96 12.03
C PRO A 24 -2.82 26.68 10.86
N ASP A 25 -1.55 27.06 11.07
CA ASP A 25 -0.65 27.38 9.97
C ASP A 25 0.74 26.75 10.16
N ARG A 26 1.40 26.55 9.03
CA ARG A 26 2.59 25.72 8.80
C ARG A 26 3.91 26.28 9.39
N HIS A 27 4.87 25.36 9.55
CA HIS A 27 6.34 25.44 9.47
C HIS A 27 7.19 25.15 10.72
N ALA A 28 7.98 24.09 10.59
CA ALA A 28 9.42 23.91 10.82
C ALA A 28 10.14 24.41 12.11
N GLN A 29 11.01 23.50 12.58
CA GLN A 29 12.29 23.68 13.30
C GLN A 29 12.33 23.90 14.83
N GLU A 30 12.86 22.86 15.49
CA GLU A 30 13.97 22.82 16.48
C GLU A 30 13.81 23.28 17.95
N VAL A 31 14.13 22.28 18.82
CA VAL A 31 14.92 22.29 20.08
C VAL A 31 14.26 22.62 21.44
N ALA A 32 14.60 21.71 22.39
CA ALA A 32 14.71 21.81 23.86
C ALA A 32 13.48 21.51 24.76
N GLY A 33 13.45 20.25 25.21
CA GLY A 33 13.47 19.82 26.62
C GLY A 33 12.63 20.55 27.66
N ARG A 34 11.59 19.89 28.19
CA ARG A 34 11.07 20.05 29.56
C ARG A 34 10.53 18.73 30.14
N PRO A 35 10.50 18.60 31.48
CA PRO A 35 10.64 17.33 32.20
C PRO A 35 9.31 16.66 32.57
N TRP A 36 9.39 15.37 32.91
CA TRP A 36 8.30 14.50 33.38
C TRP A 36 7.73 14.92 34.76
N PRO A 37 6.44 14.63 35.05
CA PRO A 37 5.72 15.08 36.25
C PRO A 37 5.88 14.14 37.46
N PRO A 38 5.57 14.60 38.69
CA PRO A 38 5.82 13.86 39.93
C PRO A 38 4.70 12.86 40.28
N GLU A 39 5.12 11.84 41.02
CA GLU A 39 4.41 10.63 41.44
C GLU A 39 3.20 10.85 42.37
N LEU A 40 2.19 10.00 42.16
CA LEU A 40 1.01 9.80 43.01
C LEU A 40 1.39 9.06 44.30
N ARG A 41 0.96 9.63 45.44
CA ARG A 41 0.90 8.95 46.74
C ARG A 41 -0.19 7.88 46.72
N SER A 42 0.14 6.64 47.09
CA SER A 42 -0.83 5.62 47.47
C SER A 42 -0.96 5.55 49.00
N ASP A 43 -2.16 5.87 49.47
CA ASP A 43 -2.71 5.45 50.74
C ASP A 43 -3.06 3.96 50.64
N THR A 44 -2.48 3.12 51.49
CA THR A 44 -3.13 1.90 52.00
C THR A 44 -2.55 1.52 53.36
N GLY A 45 -3.22 1.99 54.41
CA GLY A 45 -3.09 1.41 55.74
C GLY A 45 -3.83 0.07 55.79
N HIS A 46 -3.11 -1.02 56.03
CA HIS A 46 -3.69 -2.26 56.54
C HIS A 46 -2.95 -2.71 57.79
N ARG A 47 -3.70 -2.65 58.90
CA ARG A 47 -3.46 -3.40 60.14
C ARG A 47 -3.35 -4.89 59.81
N LEU A 48 -2.29 -5.54 60.31
CA LEU A 48 -2.31 -6.97 60.58
C LEU A 48 -2.01 -7.18 62.06
N ASP A 49 -2.97 -7.80 62.72
CA ASP A 49 -2.97 -8.22 64.10
C ASP A 49 -1.89 -9.27 64.36
N ALA A 50 -1.10 -9.06 65.42
CA ALA A 50 -0.20 -10.04 65.97
C ALA A 50 -0.91 -10.78 67.11
N GLN A 51 -1.16 -12.08 66.96
CA GLN A 51 -1.33 -12.98 68.09
C GLN A 51 -0.96 -14.44 67.76
N GLN A 52 -0.12 -14.99 68.64
CA GLN A 52 0.08 -16.39 69.04
C GLN A 52 1.24 -17.23 68.46
N LEU A 53 2.24 -17.42 69.34
CA LEU A 53 2.93 -18.68 69.75
C LEU A 53 3.85 -19.37 68.71
N GLY A 54 5.13 -19.67 68.97
CA GLY A 54 5.90 -19.61 70.21
C GLY A 54 7.35 -20.13 70.06
N ASP A 55 7.98 -20.28 71.22
CA ASP A 55 9.26 -20.92 71.58
C ASP A 55 10.58 -20.14 71.38
N PRO A 56 11.30 -19.75 72.47
CA PRO A 56 12.58 -19.07 72.42
C PRO A 56 13.73 -20.02 72.81
N ASP A 57 14.43 -20.61 71.84
CA ASP A 57 15.82 -21.05 72.09
C ASP A 57 16.60 -21.27 70.80
N ARG A 58 17.29 -20.23 70.33
CA ARG A 58 18.59 -20.38 69.67
C ARG A 58 19.39 -19.09 69.77
N ARG A 59 20.42 -19.17 70.59
CA ARG A 59 21.47 -18.19 70.78
C ARG A 59 22.21 -18.01 69.45
N ASP A 60 22.16 -16.79 68.90
CA ASP A 60 23.30 -16.21 68.19
C ASP A 60 23.48 -14.80 68.73
N GLY A 61 24.39 -14.70 69.69
CA GLY A 61 24.78 -13.46 70.32
C GLY A 61 25.77 -12.71 69.44
N LEU A 62 25.35 -11.58 68.89
CA LEU A 62 26.23 -10.46 68.57
C LEU A 62 25.42 -9.17 68.75
N SER A 63 25.71 -8.50 69.88
CA SER A 63 25.01 -7.31 70.36
C SER A 63 25.14 -6.12 69.40
N LEU A 64 24.02 -5.44 69.16
CA LEU A 64 23.86 -4.12 68.52
C LEU A 64 24.70 -2.97 69.13
N LEU A 65 25.52 -3.22 70.15
CA LEU A 65 26.43 -2.25 70.77
C LEU A 65 27.86 -2.26 70.18
N ARG A 66 28.23 -3.21 69.31
CA ARG A 66 29.53 -3.19 68.59
C ARG A 66 29.49 -2.56 67.20
N CYS A 67 28.30 -2.41 66.59
CA CYS A 67 28.17 -1.75 65.28
C CYS A 67 28.20 -0.21 65.35
N GLY A 68 27.94 0.38 66.53
CA GLY A 68 28.01 1.83 66.75
C GLY A 68 29.41 2.41 66.91
N GLY A 69 30.44 1.58 67.15
CA GLY A 69 31.85 2.02 67.28
C GLY A 69 32.68 1.84 66.00
N ALA A 70 32.36 0.84 65.17
CA ALA A 70 33.05 0.60 63.91
C ALA A 70 32.59 1.52 62.74
N GLN A 71 31.36 2.06 62.80
CA GLN A 71 30.85 3.00 61.80
C GLN A 71 31.40 4.44 61.93
N PRO A 72 31.60 5.02 63.13
CA PRO A 72 32.28 6.30 63.29
C PRO A 72 33.75 6.19 62.89
N GLU A 73 34.49 5.20 63.40
CA GLU A 73 35.92 5.03 63.08
C GLU A 73 36.15 4.76 61.60
N GLY A 74 35.32 3.91 60.95
CA GLY A 74 35.39 3.69 59.51
C GLY A 74 35.02 4.93 58.67
N ARG A 75 34.08 5.76 59.14
CA ARG A 75 33.73 7.04 58.50
C ARG A 75 34.79 8.12 58.74
N GLU A 76 35.44 8.11 59.89
CA GLU A 76 36.47 9.07 60.29
C GLU A 76 37.81 8.75 59.61
N HIS A 77 38.18 7.47 59.49
CA HIS A 77 39.30 7.01 58.65
C HIS A 77 39.04 7.23 57.16
N ALA A 78 37.81 7.01 56.66
CA ALA A 78 37.47 7.29 55.26
C ALA A 78 37.34 8.80 54.96
N ARG A 79 37.00 9.64 55.95
CA ARG A 79 37.02 11.12 55.84
C ARG A 79 38.43 11.67 55.94
N GLN A 80 39.26 11.21 56.87
CA GLN A 80 40.68 11.57 56.96
C GLN A 80 41.45 11.18 55.70
N GLY A 81 41.13 10.03 55.09
CA GLY A 81 41.67 9.64 53.79
C GLY A 81 41.22 10.52 52.62
N ARG A 82 40.01 11.12 52.68
CA ARG A 82 39.52 12.06 51.65
C ARG A 82 40.05 13.49 51.83
N ASP A 83 40.16 13.97 53.06
CA ASP A 83 40.57 15.35 53.37
C ASP A 83 42.08 15.59 53.11
N LEU A 84 42.90 14.53 53.15
CA LEU A 84 44.31 14.59 52.74
C LEU A 84 44.51 14.69 51.21
N ILE A 85 43.48 14.38 50.42
CA ILE A 85 43.54 14.34 48.94
C ILE A 85 43.07 15.67 48.30
N GLY A 86 42.39 16.55 49.06
CA GLY A 86 41.68 17.72 48.49
C GLY A 86 42.10 19.11 48.99
N GLY A 87 43.13 19.27 49.80
CA GLY A 87 43.47 20.56 50.44
C GLY A 87 44.95 20.96 50.31
N GLY A 88 45.21 22.10 49.66
CA GLY A 88 46.53 22.54 49.23
C GLY A 88 47.39 23.32 50.22
N LEU A 89 48.69 23.33 49.89
CA LEU A 89 49.63 24.46 49.86
C LEU A 89 49.42 25.61 50.87
N VAL A 90 50.16 25.56 51.99
CA VAL A 90 50.62 26.74 52.74
C VAL A 90 52.06 26.50 53.20
N GLU A 91 52.95 27.46 52.91
CA GLU A 91 54.41 27.42 53.15
C GLU A 91 54.81 27.30 54.65
N PRO A 92 55.93 26.64 54.99
CA PRO A 92 56.38 26.44 56.36
C PRO A 92 57.38 27.52 56.83
N HIS A 93 57.36 27.86 58.13
CA HIS A 93 58.51 28.52 58.77
C HIS A 93 59.42 27.49 59.46
N PRO A 94 60.76 27.67 59.43
CA PRO A 94 61.69 26.56 59.32
C PRO A 94 62.38 26.20 60.63
N GLN A 95 63.01 25.01 60.63
CA GLN A 95 64.27 24.66 61.33
C GLN A 95 64.28 23.44 62.27
N ARG A 96 63.21 22.64 62.45
CA ARG A 96 63.35 21.41 63.27
C ARG A 96 62.74 20.11 62.75
N CYS A 97 62.15 20.08 61.56
CA CYS A 97 61.55 18.84 61.02
C CYS A 97 62.13 18.36 59.68
N THR A 98 63.23 18.90 59.16
CA THR A 98 63.67 18.56 57.79
C THR A 98 64.42 17.22 57.70
N ALA A 99 65.11 16.78 58.75
CA ALA A 99 65.92 15.54 58.72
C ALA A 99 65.15 14.26 59.10
N ALA A 100 64.08 14.38 59.90
CA ALA A 100 63.26 13.23 60.31
C ALA A 100 62.20 12.88 59.24
N LEU A 101 61.66 13.88 58.54
CA LEU A 101 60.75 13.66 57.40
C LEU A 101 61.45 12.98 56.22
N THR A 102 62.69 13.35 55.90
CA THR A 102 63.45 12.76 54.77
C THR A 102 63.78 11.27 54.99
N VAL A 103 63.92 10.81 56.23
CA VAL A 103 64.18 9.38 56.54
C VAL A 103 62.89 8.56 56.54
N LEU A 104 61.76 9.16 56.94
CA LEU A 104 60.44 8.52 56.92
C LEU A 104 59.85 8.45 55.50
N GLU A 105 60.13 9.41 54.63
CA GLU A 105 59.71 9.38 53.21
C GLU A 105 60.29 8.18 52.43
N GLY A 106 61.44 7.65 52.85
CA GLY A 106 62.06 6.47 52.22
C GLY A 106 61.57 5.11 52.74
N HIS A 107 60.82 5.06 53.85
CA HIS A 107 60.43 3.80 54.53
C HIS A 107 58.93 3.69 54.85
N VAL A 108 58.14 4.74 54.60
CA VAL A 108 56.68 4.69 54.64
C VAL A 108 56.18 4.71 53.21
N ALA A 109 55.34 3.75 52.85
CA ALA A 109 54.73 3.71 51.52
C ALA A 109 53.96 5.03 51.32
N ASN A 110 54.47 5.89 50.43
CA ASN A 110 53.85 7.17 50.09
C ASN A 110 52.88 6.96 48.91
N TRP A 111 51.99 7.92 48.69
CA TRP A 111 50.93 7.80 47.67
C TRP A 111 51.48 7.51 46.28
N GLU A 112 52.55 8.21 45.91
CA GLU A 112 53.20 8.08 44.61
C GLU A 112 53.80 6.67 44.40
N ASN A 113 54.40 6.09 45.44
CA ASN A 113 54.94 4.73 45.40
C ASN A 113 53.85 3.65 45.35
N LEU A 114 52.66 3.92 45.90
CA LEU A 114 51.55 2.95 45.96
C LEU A 114 50.61 3.02 44.77
N PHE A 115 50.36 4.22 44.25
CA PHE A 115 49.31 4.51 43.29
C PHE A 115 49.81 5.26 42.04
N GLY A 116 51.11 5.58 41.96
CA GLY A 116 51.73 6.35 40.86
C GLY A 116 51.65 7.87 41.06
N SER A 117 52.28 8.62 40.15
CA SER A 117 52.27 10.10 40.22
C SER A 117 50.83 10.64 40.21
N PRO A 118 50.49 11.55 41.14
CA PRO A 118 49.20 12.23 41.17
C PRO A 118 49.11 13.41 40.17
N ASP A 119 50.05 13.55 39.23
CA ASP A 119 50.10 14.67 38.28
C ASP A 119 48.81 14.77 37.44
N LEU A 120 47.97 15.73 37.80
CA LEU A 120 46.69 16.04 37.16
C LEU A 120 46.83 16.70 35.77
N CYS A 121 48.02 17.23 35.45
CA CYS A 121 48.27 18.06 34.27
C CYS A 121 48.15 17.30 32.93
N GLU A 122 48.15 15.96 32.94
CA GLU A 122 48.05 15.12 31.73
C GLU A 122 46.75 14.30 31.66
N CYS A 123 45.83 14.46 32.62
CA CYS A 123 44.61 13.66 32.69
C CYS A 123 43.49 14.27 31.82
N GLN A 124 43.15 13.60 30.72
CA GLN A 124 41.98 13.94 29.91
C GLN A 124 40.69 13.77 30.74
N HIS A 125 39.67 14.60 30.48
CA HIS A 125 38.42 14.60 31.25
C HIS A 125 37.76 13.21 31.35
N CYS A 126 37.83 12.38 30.30
CA CYS A 126 37.34 10.98 30.29
C CYS A 126 37.99 10.08 31.35
N ARG A 127 39.25 10.37 31.74
CA ARG A 127 40.04 9.58 32.72
C ARG A 127 39.97 10.14 34.14
N SER A 128 39.20 11.22 34.35
CA SER A 128 38.99 11.85 35.64
C SER A 128 38.08 11.03 36.55
N VAL A 129 38.25 11.13 37.87
CA VAL A 129 37.31 10.61 38.87
C VAL A 129 35.93 11.30 38.83
N TYR A 130 35.83 12.44 38.15
CA TYR A 130 34.58 13.16 37.89
C TYR A 130 34.03 12.91 36.48
N SER A 131 34.61 11.96 35.72
CA SER A 131 34.18 11.68 34.35
C SER A 131 32.83 10.95 34.29
N PRO A 132 32.15 10.98 33.13
CA PRO A 132 30.96 10.16 32.92
C PRO A 132 31.22 8.66 33.12
N ALA A 133 32.41 8.17 32.76
CA ALA A 133 32.81 6.78 32.99
C ALA A 133 32.93 6.45 34.48
N ALA A 134 33.52 7.35 35.28
CA ALA A 134 33.59 7.19 36.74
C ALA A 134 32.19 7.18 37.38
N TYR A 135 31.29 8.02 36.88
CA TYR A 135 29.90 8.02 37.30
C TYR A 135 29.17 6.71 36.95
N LEU A 136 29.37 6.16 35.75
CA LEU A 136 28.82 4.86 35.36
C LEU A 136 29.29 3.74 36.29
N VAL A 137 30.58 3.69 36.63
CA VAL A 137 31.12 2.70 37.58
C VAL A 137 30.49 2.83 38.97
N ASP A 138 30.29 4.05 39.46
CA ASP A 138 29.63 4.27 40.75
C ASP A 138 28.15 3.85 40.71
N LEU A 139 27.46 4.06 39.58
CA LEU A 139 26.10 3.54 39.37
C LEU A 139 26.04 2.01 39.35
N LEU A 140 26.95 1.34 38.63
CA LEU A 140 27.00 -0.13 38.62
C LEU A 140 27.28 -0.67 40.03
N ARG A 141 28.18 -0.02 40.79
CA ARG A 141 28.44 -0.35 42.19
C ARG A 141 27.22 -0.11 43.08
N PHE A 142 26.45 0.95 42.84
CA PHE A 142 25.21 1.24 43.55
C PHE A 142 24.19 0.13 43.31
N LEU A 143 24.00 -0.30 42.07
CA LEU A 143 23.11 -1.41 41.71
C LEU A 143 23.56 -2.74 42.32
N TRP A 144 24.87 -3.01 42.32
CA TRP A 144 25.45 -4.21 42.93
C TRP A 144 25.18 -4.29 44.44
N ARG A 145 25.12 -3.14 45.13
CA ARG A 145 24.81 -3.04 46.56
C ARG A 145 23.32 -2.96 46.88
N GLY A 146 22.46 -2.97 45.85
CA GLY A 146 21.02 -2.96 46.02
C GLY A 146 20.52 -4.23 46.72
N PRO A 147 19.37 -4.16 47.40
CA PRO A 147 18.77 -5.35 48.01
C PRO A 147 18.42 -6.38 46.93
N ALA A 148 18.75 -7.63 47.18
CA ALA A 148 18.37 -8.73 46.31
C ALA A 148 16.85 -8.97 46.34
N ASN A 149 16.31 -9.47 45.23
CA ASN A 149 14.94 -9.98 45.18
C ASN A 149 14.81 -11.35 45.89
N ASP A 150 13.62 -11.93 45.90
CA ASP A 150 13.35 -13.24 46.53
C ASP A 150 14.18 -14.40 45.94
N ASP A 151 14.66 -14.24 44.69
CA ASP A 151 15.56 -15.20 44.02
C ASP A 151 17.05 -14.97 44.34
N GLY A 152 17.37 -14.02 45.22
CA GLY A 152 18.74 -13.68 45.58
C GLY A 152 19.50 -12.86 44.52
N LYS A 153 18.82 -12.31 43.51
CA LYS A 153 19.42 -11.48 42.45
C LYS A 153 19.39 -10.00 42.82
N THR A 154 20.55 -9.35 42.73
CA THR A 154 20.70 -7.90 42.89
C THR A 154 20.11 -7.16 41.68
N PRO A 155 19.83 -5.84 41.80
CA PRO A 155 19.47 -5.01 40.66
C PRO A 155 20.50 -5.04 39.53
N LEU A 156 21.80 -5.20 39.85
CA LEU A 156 22.84 -5.35 38.82
C LEU A 156 22.69 -6.67 38.06
N ASP A 157 22.40 -7.79 38.74
CA ASP A 157 22.19 -9.08 38.08
C ASP A 157 20.99 -9.04 37.12
N MET A 158 19.94 -8.29 37.48
CA MET A 158 18.77 -8.08 36.63
C MET A 158 19.09 -7.19 35.41
N LEU A 159 20.00 -6.23 35.57
CA LEU A 159 20.48 -5.40 34.47
C LEU A 159 21.38 -6.21 33.54
N GLU A 160 22.33 -6.98 34.07
CA GLU A 160 23.24 -7.84 33.32
C GLU A 160 22.47 -8.85 32.45
N ALA A 161 21.42 -9.47 33.00
CA ALA A 161 20.57 -10.38 32.23
C ALA A 161 19.87 -9.71 31.03
N ARG A 162 19.66 -8.39 31.07
CA ARG A 162 18.98 -7.62 30.01
C ARG A 162 19.95 -6.91 29.07
N ARG A 163 21.11 -6.48 29.59
CA ARG A 163 22.12 -5.63 28.94
C ARG A 163 23.53 -6.00 29.44
N PRO A 164 24.01 -7.21 29.13
CA PRO A 164 25.34 -7.67 29.56
C PRO A 164 26.46 -6.84 28.93
N ASP A 165 26.20 -6.21 27.78
CA ASP A 165 27.10 -5.31 27.07
C ASP A 165 27.52 -4.10 27.93
N LEU A 166 26.64 -3.59 28.81
CA LEU A 166 26.98 -2.44 29.66
C LEU A 166 28.07 -2.77 30.70
N LEU A 167 28.24 -4.04 31.08
CA LEU A 167 29.28 -4.47 32.02
C LEU A 167 30.63 -4.69 31.32
N HIS A 168 30.61 -4.89 30.01
CA HIS A 168 31.81 -5.13 29.19
C HIS A 168 32.24 -3.89 28.40
N LEU A 169 31.47 -2.80 28.48
CA LEU A 169 31.79 -1.52 27.85
C LEU A 169 33.16 -1.00 28.29
N LEU A 170 34.06 -0.84 27.32
CA LEU A 170 35.39 -0.29 27.57
C LEU A 170 35.28 1.20 27.95
N LEU A 171 35.86 1.58 29.09
CA LEU A 171 35.83 2.95 29.59
C LEU A 171 36.91 3.84 28.94
N THR A 172 36.86 3.94 27.60
CA THR A 172 37.77 4.73 26.77
C THR A 172 37.27 6.16 26.58
N CYS A 173 38.13 7.05 26.07
CA CYS A 173 37.76 8.43 25.80
C CYS A 173 36.81 8.54 24.60
N GLU A 174 36.95 7.61 23.66
CA GLU A 174 36.15 7.45 22.46
C GLU A 174 34.71 7.04 22.85
N ASN A 175 34.53 5.97 23.64
CA ASN A 175 33.22 5.55 24.14
C ASN A 175 32.56 6.60 25.07
N THR A 176 33.36 7.47 25.69
CA THR A 176 32.84 8.53 26.57
C THR A 176 32.37 9.76 25.80
N ASN A 177 33.04 10.14 24.71
CA ASN A 177 32.88 11.46 24.08
C ASN A 177 32.38 11.42 22.63
N THR A 178 32.55 10.31 21.92
CA THR A 178 32.09 10.20 20.52
C THR A 178 30.57 10.10 20.50
N ILE A 179 29.94 11.00 19.74
CA ILE A 179 28.49 11.04 19.61
C ILE A 179 28.05 9.97 18.61
N ILE A 180 27.16 9.07 19.06
CA ILE A 180 26.59 7.99 18.25
C ILE A 180 25.07 8.15 18.18
N PRO A 181 24.43 7.93 17.02
CA PRO A 181 22.98 7.85 16.95
C PRO A 181 22.44 6.75 17.87
N TYR A 182 21.50 7.10 18.74
CA TYR A 182 20.92 6.16 19.70
C TYR A 182 20.29 4.92 19.05
N VAL A 183 19.73 5.08 17.85
CA VAL A 183 19.10 3.99 17.10
C VAL A 183 20.09 2.90 16.70
N ASP A 184 21.36 3.24 16.46
CA ASP A 184 22.38 2.28 16.06
C ASP A 184 22.72 1.36 17.24
N LEU A 185 22.95 1.92 18.43
CA LEU A 185 23.17 1.15 19.66
C LEU A 185 21.97 0.26 20.02
N ALA A 186 20.73 0.75 19.79
CA ALA A 186 19.54 -0.06 20.01
C ALA A 186 19.48 -1.22 19.00
N ASN A 187 19.79 -0.96 17.73
CA ASN A 187 19.81 -1.99 16.68
C ASN A 187 20.92 -3.01 16.93
N GLU A 188 22.12 -2.63 17.35
CA GLU A 188 23.21 -3.58 17.68
C GLU A 188 22.76 -4.64 18.70
N VAL A 189 22.10 -4.20 19.78
CA VAL A 189 21.56 -5.10 20.81
C VAL A 189 20.42 -5.97 20.24
N MET A 190 19.48 -5.38 19.51
CA MET A 190 18.33 -6.11 18.94
C MET A 190 18.73 -7.09 17.85
N GLU A 191 19.71 -6.74 17.01
CA GLU A 191 20.27 -7.57 15.97
C GLU A 191 20.99 -8.77 16.60
N ARG A 192 21.83 -8.54 17.61
CA ARG A 192 22.47 -9.62 18.37
C ARG A 192 21.46 -10.58 18.96
N TYR A 193 20.43 -10.06 19.65
CA TYR A 193 19.39 -10.91 20.22
C TYR A 193 18.64 -11.67 19.12
N THR A 194 18.33 -11.03 18.00
CA THR A 194 17.63 -11.67 16.88
C THR A 194 18.49 -12.78 16.26
N SER A 195 19.79 -12.55 16.06
CA SER A 195 20.70 -13.51 15.43
C SER A 195 21.05 -14.70 16.34
N ALA A 196 21.24 -14.47 17.64
CA ALA A 196 21.61 -15.51 18.61
C ALA A 196 20.43 -16.09 19.41
N SER A 197 19.25 -15.45 19.38
CA SER A 197 18.11 -15.75 20.27
C SER A 197 18.42 -15.62 21.76
N SER A 198 19.52 -14.94 22.11
CA SER A 198 19.95 -14.64 23.48
C SER A 198 20.96 -13.47 23.45
N LEU A 199 21.09 -12.76 24.58
CA LEU A 199 22.18 -11.81 24.82
C LEU A 199 23.31 -12.42 25.66
N ASP A 200 23.23 -13.70 26.03
CA ASP A 200 24.26 -14.35 26.83
C ASP A 200 25.64 -14.26 26.14
N GLY A 201 26.63 -13.76 26.89
CA GLY A 201 27.98 -13.54 26.38
C GLY A 201 28.11 -12.42 25.34
N TYR A 202 27.12 -11.52 25.24
CA TYR A 202 27.26 -10.31 24.44
C TYR A 202 28.02 -9.23 25.22
N GLU A 203 29.20 -8.89 24.72
CA GLU A 203 30.10 -7.90 25.34
C GLU A 203 29.90 -6.47 24.80
N GLY A 204 29.00 -6.27 23.85
CA GLY A 204 28.86 -4.99 23.15
C GLY A 204 29.94 -4.76 22.11
N HIS A 205 30.00 -3.54 21.61
CA HIS A 205 31.00 -3.10 20.64
C HIS A 205 31.73 -1.85 21.13
N ASP A 206 33.00 -1.72 20.72
CA ASP A 206 33.81 -0.55 20.98
C ASP A 206 33.69 0.45 19.81
N THR A 207 33.67 1.74 20.14
CA THR A 207 33.62 2.81 19.13
C THR A 207 34.93 2.89 18.34
N GLY A 208 36.06 2.63 19.01
CA GLY A 208 37.40 2.78 18.43
C GLY A 208 37.64 4.20 17.91
N ASP A 209 38.42 4.32 16.84
CA ASP A 209 38.84 5.62 16.27
C ASP A 209 37.78 6.27 15.34
N ALA A 210 36.55 5.74 15.30
CA ALA A 210 35.50 6.27 14.42
C ALA A 210 35.06 7.68 14.85
N THR A 211 34.86 8.56 13.87
CA THR A 211 34.38 9.92 14.12
C THR A 211 32.86 9.99 14.22
N ALA A 212 32.34 10.97 14.95
CA ALA A 212 30.89 11.18 15.05
C ALA A 212 30.20 11.44 13.69
N ASP A 213 30.93 12.02 12.72
CA ASP A 213 30.39 12.27 11.38
C ASP A 213 30.31 10.98 10.54
N GLU A 214 31.27 10.07 10.69
CA GLU A 214 31.23 8.73 10.06
C GLU A 214 30.08 7.90 10.64
N LEU A 215 29.94 7.86 11.96
CA LEU A 215 28.89 7.11 12.64
C LEU A 215 27.48 7.66 12.35
N ARG A 216 27.36 8.97 12.09
CA ARG A 216 26.10 9.56 11.64
C ARG A 216 25.74 9.15 10.21
N ALA A 217 26.74 8.90 9.36
CA ALA A 217 26.52 8.55 7.97
C ALA A 217 26.20 7.05 7.78
N SER A 218 26.82 6.19 8.58
CA SER A 218 26.58 4.74 8.54
C SER A 218 26.81 4.12 9.92
N PRO A 219 25.98 3.16 10.34
CA PRO A 219 26.27 2.36 11.52
C PRO A 219 27.59 1.61 11.32
N GLN A 220 28.40 1.56 12.38
CA GLN A 220 29.69 0.87 12.39
C GLN A 220 29.52 -0.64 12.50
N HIS A 221 28.56 -1.07 13.33
CA HIS A 221 28.29 -2.48 13.60
C HIS A 221 26.92 -2.86 13.05
N PHE A 222 26.89 -3.90 12.23
CA PHE A 222 25.69 -4.37 11.54
C PHE A 222 25.73 -5.89 11.38
N ASP A 223 24.73 -6.59 11.90
CA ASP A 223 24.63 -8.06 11.81
C ASP A 223 23.58 -8.50 10.78
N ILE A 224 24.07 -8.82 9.58
CA ILE A 224 23.23 -9.32 8.48
C ILE A 224 22.52 -10.64 8.83
N ALA A 225 23.01 -11.43 9.79
CA ALA A 225 22.37 -12.69 10.18
C ALA A 225 21.00 -12.46 10.84
N ALA A 226 20.83 -11.36 11.58
CA ALA A 226 19.53 -10.96 12.12
C ALA A 226 18.51 -10.74 10.99
N TYR A 227 18.89 -10.00 9.96
CA TYR A 227 18.01 -9.70 8.82
C TYR A 227 17.71 -10.91 7.94
N ARG A 228 18.60 -11.90 7.87
CA ARG A 228 18.29 -13.19 7.21
C ARG A 228 17.15 -13.93 7.93
N LYS A 229 17.07 -13.85 9.26
CA LYS A 229 15.93 -14.39 10.01
C LYS A 229 14.66 -13.57 9.80
N LEU A 230 14.76 -12.23 9.86
CA LEU A 230 13.60 -11.34 9.66
C LEU A 230 13.01 -11.44 8.25
N LYS A 231 13.85 -11.72 7.25
CA LYS A 231 13.44 -11.99 5.87
C LYS A 231 12.46 -13.17 5.78
N GLY A 232 12.67 -14.24 6.54
CA GLY A 232 11.82 -15.44 6.54
C GLY A 232 10.74 -15.45 7.62
N ALA A 233 10.67 -14.42 8.47
CA ALA A 233 9.79 -14.41 9.63
C ALA A 233 8.32 -14.21 9.23
N LYS A 234 7.45 -15.10 9.72
CA LYS A 234 6.00 -15.05 9.47
C LYS A 234 5.23 -14.27 10.54
N TYR A 235 5.82 -13.96 11.68
CA TYR A 235 5.20 -13.18 12.77
C TYR A 235 6.23 -12.19 13.34
N PRO A 236 5.83 -10.96 13.74
CA PRO A 236 4.47 -10.39 13.69
C PRO A 236 4.00 -10.02 12.28
N PHE A 237 2.77 -9.51 12.16
CA PHE A 237 2.15 -9.10 10.88
C PHE A 237 2.91 -7.96 10.14
N SER A 238 3.88 -7.31 10.78
CA SER A 238 4.78 -6.34 10.14
C SER A 238 5.97 -6.98 9.41
N LEU A 239 6.29 -8.25 9.70
CA LEU A 239 7.31 -9.05 9.02
C LEU A 239 6.67 -9.85 7.87
N PRO A 240 7.41 -10.29 6.84
CA PRO A 240 8.87 -10.30 6.72
C PRO A 240 9.49 -8.92 6.39
N TYR A 241 10.75 -8.75 6.80
CA TYR A 241 11.56 -7.57 6.48
C TYR A 241 12.83 -7.97 5.72
N HIS A 242 12.93 -7.54 4.46
CA HIS A 242 14.05 -7.84 3.58
C HIS A 242 15.00 -6.63 3.49
N GLN A 243 15.91 -6.49 4.46
CA GLN A 243 16.78 -5.31 4.59
C GLN A 243 17.57 -4.94 3.32
N PRO A 244 18.21 -5.87 2.57
CA PRO A 244 18.91 -5.50 1.35
C PRO A 244 18.00 -4.90 0.26
N LEU A 245 16.74 -5.35 0.20
CA LEU A 245 15.77 -4.84 -0.76
C LEU A 245 15.32 -3.43 -0.38
N ASP A 246 15.14 -3.18 0.92
CA ASP A 246 14.80 -1.85 1.44
C ASP A 246 15.93 -0.83 1.19
N VAL A 247 17.18 -1.26 1.34
CA VAL A 247 18.36 -0.46 0.97
C VAL A 247 18.34 -0.11 -0.52
N ILE A 248 18.13 -1.10 -1.41
CA ILE A 248 18.04 -0.88 -2.86
C ILE A 248 16.93 0.13 -3.19
N ARG A 249 15.76 0.00 -2.57
CA ARG A 249 14.63 0.93 -2.75
C ARG A 249 14.98 2.34 -2.27
N THR A 250 15.60 2.46 -1.10
CA THR A 250 16.00 3.74 -0.51
C THR A 250 17.00 4.49 -1.40
N TYR A 251 18.04 3.81 -1.88
CA TYR A 251 18.99 4.41 -2.83
C TYR A 251 18.31 4.75 -4.17
N GLY A 252 17.42 3.89 -4.68
CA GLY A 252 16.64 4.18 -5.89
C GLY A 252 15.77 5.44 -5.77
N ASP A 253 15.08 5.60 -4.64
CA ASP A 253 14.26 6.77 -4.32
C ASP A 253 15.09 8.07 -4.25
N HIS A 254 16.33 7.97 -3.76
CA HIS A 254 17.31 9.08 -3.78
C HIS A 254 17.72 9.42 -5.22
N LEU A 255 17.99 8.41 -6.04
CA LEU A 255 18.36 8.54 -7.46
C LEU A 255 17.19 8.85 -8.41
N LYS A 256 15.96 8.92 -7.89
CA LYS A 256 14.72 9.16 -8.66
C LYS A 256 14.42 8.10 -9.72
N VAL A 257 14.89 6.88 -9.50
CA VAL A 257 14.56 5.70 -10.30
C VAL A 257 14.17 4.59 -9.35
N SER A 258 12.88 4.25 -9.33
CA SER A 258 12.40 3.16 -8.50
C SER A 258 12.91 1.81 -9.02
N ARG A 259 13.03 0.84 -8.13
CA ARG A 259 13.39 -0.54 -8.52
C ARG A 259 12.37 -1.13 -9.50
N HIS A 260 11.08 -0.84 -9.34
CA HIS A 260 10.05 -1.22 -10.30
C HIS A 260 10.37 -0.73 -11.72
N GLU A 261 10.68 0.56 -11.88
CA GLU A 261 10.98 1.15 -13.20
C GLU A 261 12.20 0.50 -13.84
N ALA A 262 13.25 0.26 -13.04
CA ALA A 262 14.44 -0.44 -13.51
C ALA A 262 14.10 -1.88 -13.95
N MET A 263 13.35 -2.63 -13.15
CA MET A 263 12.91 -4.00 -13.49
C MET A 263 12.05 -4.02 -14.74
N LYS A 264 11.11 -3.07 -14.90
CA LYS A 264 10.23 -2.99 -16.07
C LYS A 264 11.03 -2.67 -17.34
N ALA A 265 12.00 -1.76 -17.24
CA ALA A 265 12.84 -1.39 -18.38
C ALA A 265 13.76 -2.53 -18.85
N THR A 266 14.27 -3.35 -17.92
CA THR A 266 15.12 -4.50 -18.26
C THR A 266 14.34 -5.74 -18.70
N ASN A 267 13.03 -5.78 -18.45
CA ASN A 267 12.15 -6.91 -18.77
C ASN A 267 10.94 -6.43 -19.61
N PRO A 268 11.14 -6.06 -20.89
CA PRO A 268 10.08 -5.53 -21.75
C PRO A 268 9.00 -6.56 -22.07
N VAL A 269 9.33 -7.85 -22.03
CA VAL A 269 8.41 -8.97 -22.19
C VAL A 269 8.65 -9.92 -21.01
N PRO A 270 8.06 -9.63 -19.84
CA PRO A 270 8.25 -10.46 -18.65
C PRO A 270 7.52 -11.81 -18.83
N ASP A 271 8.12 -12.89 -18.33
CA ASP A 271 7.39 -14.14 -18.09
C ASP A 271 6.44 -14.00 -16.89
N SER A 272 5.64 -15.03 -16.60
CA SER A 272 4.63 -14.97 -15.52
C SER A 272 5.24 -14.67 -14.16
N SER A 273 6.39 -15.26 -13.86
CA SER A 273 7.08 -15.06 -12.58
C SER A 273 7.62 -13.64 -12.45
N THR A 274 8.24 -13.12 -13.52
CA THR A 274 8.73 -11.75 -13.58
C THR A 274 7.58 -10.75 -13.53
N ALA A 275 6.43 -11.06 -14.14
CA ALA A 275 5.24 -10.23 -14.08
C ALA A 275 4.68 -10.13 -12.64
N ALA A 276 4.61 -11.24 -11.92
CA ALA A 276 4.23 -11.26 -10.51
C ALA A 276 5.23 -10.44 -9.66
N ALA A 277 6.53 -10.59 -9.91
CA ALA A 277 7.56 -9.81 -9.22
C ALA A 277 7.45 -8.30 -9.52
N LEU A 278 7.11 -7.90 -10.74
CA LEU A 278 6.89 -6.50 -11.12
C LEU A 278 5.67 -5.90 -10.41
N ALA A 279 4.56 -6.62 -10.36
CA ALA A 279 3.35 -6.21 -9.65
C ALA A 279 3.61 -6.10 -8.13
N ALA A 280 4.29 -7.08 -7.54
CA ALA A 280 4.67 -7.04 -6.13
C ALA A 280 5.61 -5.86 -5.82
N GLU A 281 6.62 -5.60 -6.67
CA GLU A 281 7.56 -4.50 -6.48
C GLU A 281 6.88 -3.12 -6.61
N SER A 282 5.85 -2.99 -7.45
CA SER A 282 5.09 -1.73 -7.57
C SER A 282 4.40 -1.35 -6.25
N LEU A 283 3.93 -2.36 -5.51
CA LEU A 283 3.31 -2.23 -4.19
C LEU A 283 4.35 -2.30 -3.05
N ARG A 284 5.65 -2.23 -3.37
CA ARG A 284 6.77 -2.34 -2.42
C ARG A 284 6.73 -3.62 -1.55
N MET A 285 6.23 -4.73 -2.10
CA MET A 285 6.23 -6.03 -1.44
C MET A 285 7.54 -6.79 -1.74
N SER A 286 8.10 -7.51 -0.75
CA SER A 286 9.14 -8.50 -1.03
C SER A 286 8.49 -9.81 -1.48
N GLU A 287 9.27 -10.74 -2.02
CA GLU A 287 8.77 -12.07 -2.39
C GLU A 287 8.15 -12.81 -1.20
N GLU A 288 8.75 -12.70 -0.01
CA GLU A 288 8.25 -13.37 1.19
C GLU A 288 6.96 -12.74 1.71
N ALA A 289 6.83 -11.41 1.55
CA ALA A 289 5.60 -10.71 1.87
C ALA A 289 4.49 -11.05 0.86
N TYR A 290 4.84 -11.14 -0.42
CA TYR A 290 3.95 -11.60 -1.48
C TYR A 290 3.44 -13.00 -1.16
N HIS A 291 4.33 -13.97 -0.93
CA HIS A 291 3.99 -15.36 -0.59
C HIS A 291 3.08 -15.46 0.64
N ALA A 292 3.35 -14.68 1.69
CA ALA A 292 2.52 -14.65 2.90
C ALA A 292 1.14 -14.02 2.68
N ILE A 293 1.00 -13.11 1.72
CA ILE A 293 -0.25 -12.39 1.42
C ILE A 293 -1.09 -13.14 0.38
N THR A 294 -0.46 -13.75 -0.63
CA THR A 294 -1.14 -14.43 -1.74
C THR A 294 -1.35 -15.92 -1.48
N GLY A 295 -0.52 -16.53 -0.61
CA GLY A 295 -0.43 -17.98 -0.47
C GLY A 295 0.38 -18.66 -1.58
N GLU A 296 0.98 -17.90 -2.51
CA GLU A 296 1.71 -18.42 -3.67
C GLU A 296 2.97 -17.60 -3.95
N ALA A 297 4.11 -18.25 -4.18
CA ALA A 297 5.36 -17.58 -4.56
C ALA A 297 5.33 -17.13 -6.03
N PHE A 298 6.35 -16.38 -6.49
CA PHE A 298 6.37 -15.89 -7.87
C PHE A 298 6.44 -17.01 -8.93
N ASP A 299 6.94 -18.19 -8.56
CA ASP A 299 7.04 -19.35 -9.46
C ASP A 299 5.80 -20.26 -9.42
N GLY A 300 4.78 -19.90 -8.64
CA GLY A 300 3.58 -20.70 -8.46
C GLY A 300 3.61 -21.67 -7.28
N THR A 301 4.67 -21.66 -6.46
CA THR A 301 4.78 -22.56 -5.31
C THR A 301 3.85 -22.13 -4.17
N ASP A 302 2.95 -23.03 -3.75
CA ASP A 302 2.02 -22.82 -2.64
C ASP A 302 2.75 -22.62 -1.29
N ASP A 303 2.15 -21.81 -0.42
CA ASP A 303 2.57 -21.65 0.97
C ASP A 303 2.04 -22.79 1.85
N GLY A 304 2.91 -23.74 2.18
CA GLY A 304 2.62 -24.82 3.13
C GLY A 304 2.62 -24.42 4.61
N THR A 305 2.71 -23.12 4.93
CA THR A 305 2.76 -22.64 6.32
C THR A 305 1.40 -22.76 6.99
N ALA A 306 1.32 -23.52 8.09
CA ALA A 306 0.09 -23.63 8.89
C ALA A 306 -0.35 -22.27 9.45
N VAL A 307 -1.66 -21.97 9.42
CA VAL A 307 -2.19 -20.62 9.69
C VAL A 307 -1.82 -20.11 11.09
N HIS A 308 -1.77 -20.96 12.11
CA HIS A 308 -1.42 -20.57 13.48
C HIS A 308 0.00 -19.97 13.59
N VAL A 309 0.93 -20.34 12.69
CA VAL A 309 2.30 -19.81 12.66
C VAL A 309 2.31 -18.31 12.33
N TYR A 310 1.38 -17.85 11.48
CA TYR A 310 1.22 -16.43 11.16
C TYR A 310 0.83 -15.58 12.37
N TYR A 311 0.21 -16.20 13.39
CA TYR A 311 -0.15 -15.58 14.66
C TYR A 311 0.90 -15.80 15.76
N GLY A 312 2.07 -16.33 15.41
CA GLY A 312 3.19 -16.49 16.35
C GLY A 312 3.06 -17.71 17.28
N TYR A 313 2.20 -18.67 16.94
CA TYR A 313 2.21 -19.98 17.59
C TYR A 313 3.34 -20.83 17.02
N ARG A 314 4.00 -21.61 17.89
CA ARG A 314 5.09 -22.49 17.46
C ARG A 314 4.50 -23.72 16.77
N PRO A 315 4.96 -24.08 15.57
CA PRO A 315 4.59 -25.35 14.96
C PRO A 315 5.17 -26.49 15.80
N ASP A 316 4.36 -27.50 16.08
CA ASP A 316 4.82 -28.76 16.67
C ASP A 316 4.80 -29.83 15.57
N PRO A 317 5.99 -30.27 15.07
CA PRO A 317 6.09 -31.25 13.98
C PRO A 317 5.48 -32.61 14.31
N GLY A 318 5.20 -32.89 15.59
CA GLY A 318 4.54 -34.13 16.04
C GLY A 318 3.04 -33.98 16.32
N ALA A 319 2.51 -32.76 16.28
CA ALA A 319 1.11 -32.49 16.56
C ALA A 319 0.29 -32.48 15.27
N GLY A 320 -0.78 -33.28 15.22
CA GLY A 320 -1.69 -33.31 14.08
C GLY A 320 -2.60 -32.08 14.01
N ASP A 321 -3.42 -32.00 12.95
CA ASP A 321 -4.29 -30.86 12.62
C ASP A 321 -5.18 -30.38 13.80
N ALA A 322 -5.60 -31.31 14.67
CA ALA A 322 -6.40 -30.99 15.85
C ALA A 322 -5.70 -30.05 16.84
N ALA A 323 -4.38 -30.14 17.00
CA ALA A 323 -3.62 -29.26 17.87
C ALA A 323 -3.49 -27.85 17.27
N ALA A 324 -3.25 -27.77 15.96
CA ALA A 324 -3.24 -26.49 15.23
C ALA A 324 -4.61 -25.78 15.33
N ALA A 325 -5.70 -26.52 15.17
CA ALA A 325 -7.06 -26.00 15.35
C ALA A 325 -7.31 -25.50 16.78
N ALA A 326 -6.79 -26.19 17.80
CA ALA A 326 -6.91 -25.75 19.20
C ALA A 326 -6.14 -24.45 19.47
N GLU A 327 -4.98 -24.22 18.85
CA GLU A 327 -4.27 -22.94 18.92
C GLU A 327 -5.05 -21.81 18.24
N LEU A 328 -5.65 -22.07 17.07
CA LEU A 328 -6.50 -21.10 16.39
C LEU A 328 -7.75 -20.76 17.21
N GLU A 329 -8.35 -21.72 17.92
CA GLU A 329 -9.51 -21.44 18.79
C GLU A 329 -9.16 -20.47 19.93
N LYS A 330 -7.91 -20.43 20.40
CA LYS A 330 -7.47 -19.42 21.38
C LYS A 330 -7.57 -17.99 20.83
N LEU A 331 -7.40 -17.79 19.53
CA LEU A 331 -7.55 -16.49 18.85
C LEU A 331 -9.00 -15.98 18.87
N ALA A 332 -9.98 -16.83 19.15
CA ALA A 332 -11.34 -16.35 19.34
C ALA A 332 -11.45 -15.39 20.54
N SER A 333 -10.53 -15.45 21.51
CA SER A 333 -10.41 -14.43 22.56
C SER A 333 -9.93 -13.10 21.98
N VAL A 334 -10.71 -12.02 22.16
CA VAL A 334 -10.35 -10.70 21.63
C VAL A 334 -8.99 -10.25 22.17
N ARG A 335 -8.70 -10.46 23.46
CA ARG A 335 -7.41 -10.08 24.04
C ARG A 335 -6.22 -10.78 23.39
N GLU A 336 -6.36 -12.08 23.12
CA GLU A 336 -5.31 -12.87 22.45
C GLU A 336 -5.12 -12.42 21.00
N LEU A 337 -6.22 -12.20 20.28
CA LEU A 337 -6.20 -11.72 18.90
C LEU A 337 -5.53 -10.36 18.79
N LEU A 338 -5.88 -9.38 19.64
CA LEU A 338 -5.27 -8.05 19.61
C LEU A 338 -3.77 -8.13 19.94
N ALA A 339 -3.38 -8.92 20.93
CA ALA A 339 -1.98 -9.11 21.30
C ALA A 339 -1.12 -9.69 20.17
N ARG A 340 -1.67 -10.65 19.39
CA ARG A 340 -0.93 -11.31 18.30
C ARG A 340 -1.01 -10.58 16.97
N SER A 341 -2.16 -9.99 16.62
CA SER A 341 -2.32 -9.25 15.36
C SER A 341 -1.69 -7.85 15.39
N GLY A 342 -1.54 -7.28 16.59
CA GLY A 342 -1.18 -5.88 16.78
C GLY A 342 -2.28 -4.92 16.32
N LEU A 343 -3.53 -5.38 16.20
CA LEU A 343 -4.69 -4.52 15.96
C LEU A 343 -5.11 -3.82 17.27
N SER A 344 -5.66 -2.63 17.14
CA SER A 344 -6.44 -1.98 18.18
C SER A 344 -7.88 -2.53 18.19
N TYR A 345 -8.58 -2.36 19.31
CA TYR A 345 -9.98 -2.79 19.41
C TYR A 345 -10.91 -2.11 18.36
N PRO A 346 -10.79 -0.79 18.09
CA PRO A 346 -11.56 -0.15 17.01
C PRO A 346 -11.27 -0.74 15.62
N GLU A 347 -10.00 -1.04 15.33
CA GLU A 347 -9.62 -1.71 14.07
C GLU A 347 -10.22 -3.11 13.97
N LEU A 348 -10.31 -3.87 15.08
CA LEU A 348 -10.99 -5.16 15.08
C LEU A 348 -12.48 -5.02 14.76
N VAL A 349 -13.17 -4.03 15.35
CA VAL A 349 -14.59 -3.76 15.07
C VAL A 349 -14.79 -3.38 13.59
N GLU A 350 -13.89 -2.58 13.03
CA GLU A 350 -13.92 -2.24 11.61
C GLU A 350 -13.64 -3.47 10.73
N LEU A 351 -12.64 -4.28 11.08
CA LEU A 351 -12.24 -5.48 10.35
C LEU A 351 -13.39 -6.49 10.23
N ILE A 352 -14.08 -6.81 11.32
CA ILE A 352 -15.22 -7.74 11.27
C ILE A 352 -16.43 -7.13 10.54
N SER A 353 -16.46 -5.80 10.34
CA SER A 353 -17.51 -5.15 9.54
C SER A 353 -17.21 -5.17 8.04
N THR A 354 -16.01 -5.60 7.63
CA THR A 354 -15.61 -5.70 6.21
C THR A 354 -16.33 -6.86 5.53
N ARG A 355 -16.64 -6.71 4.24
CA ARG A 355 -17.20 -7.77 3.41
C ARG A 355 -16.17 -8.86 3.14
N PHE A 356 -14.89 -8.53 3.12
CA PHE A 356 -13.81 -9.49 2.90
C PHE A 356 -13.72 -10.53 4.02
N VAL A 357 -13.82 -10.11 5.28
CA VAL A 357 -13.81 -11.03 6.44
C VAL A 357 -15.20 -11.62 6.69
N ASN A 358 -16.26 -10.81 6.56
CA ASN A 358 -17.65 -11.23 6.74
C ASN A 358 -18.47 -11.01 5.45
N PRO A 359 -18.34 -11.89 4.44
CA PRO A 359 -19.03 -11.73 3.15
C PRO A 359 -20.56 -11.73 3.29
N HIS A 360 -21.07 -12.46 4.28
CA HIS A 360 -22.49 -12.59 4.58
C HIS A 360 -23.04 -11.49 5.49
N GLN A 361 -22.26 -10.45 5.82
CA GLN A 361 -22.72 -9.35 6.68
C GLN A 361 -23.98 -8.67 6.13
N LYS A 362 -24.15 -8.64 4.81
CA LYS A 362 -25.37 -8.10 4.17
C LYS A 362 -26.63 -8.87 4.55
N ALA A 363 -26.55 -10.20 4.67
CA ALA A 363 -27.68 -11.04 5.06
C ALA A 363 -28.08 -10.79 6.52
N LEU A 364 -27.11 -10.62 7.42
CA LEU A 364 -27.40 -10.20 8.80
C LEU A 364 -27.98 -8.78 8.85
N ALA A 365 -27.39 -7.84 8.10
CA ALA A 365 -27.89 -6.47 8.04
C ALA A 365 -29.33 -6.39 7.54
N PHE A 366 -29.73 -7.27 6.60
CA PHE A 366 -31.12 -7.40 6.15
C PHE A 366 -32.06 -7.78 7.30
N LEU A 367 -31.69 -8.77 8.12
CA LEU A 367 -32.50 -9.16 9.29
C LEU A 367 -32.51 -8.08 10.38
N GLU A 368 -31.35 -7.52 10.73
CA GLU A 368 -31.25 -6.45 11.72
C GLU A 368 -32.10 -5.24 11.33
N ARG A 369 -32.20 -4.98 10.03
CA ARG A 369 -33.01 -3.93 9.45
C ARG A 369 -34.52 -4.17 9.58
N ILE A 370 -35.00 -5.37 9.27
CA ILE A 370 -36.42 -5.73 9.41
C ILE A 370 -36.82 -5.72 10.89
N PHE A 371 -35.99 -6.31 11.75
CA PHE A 371 -36.33 -6.53 13.16
C PHE A 371 -35.79 -5.43 14.11
N LYS A 372 -35.31 -4.29 13.58
CA LYS A 372 -34.70 -3.20 14.38
C LYS A 372 -35.59 -2.71 15.51
N HIS A 373 -36.89 -2.59 15.23
CA HIS A 373 -37.91 -2.09 16.15
C HIS A 373 -38.81 -3.21 16.70
N ALA A 374 -38.52 -4.47 16.32
CA ALA A 374 -39.27 -5.61 16.81
C ALA A 374 -38.96 -5.87 18.28
N THR A 375 -39.99 -6.22 19.06
CA THR A 375 -39.85 -6.56 20.48
C THR A 375 -39.40 -8.01 20.72
N ILE A 376 -39.12 -8.76 19.65
CA ILE A 376 -38.74 -10.18 19.73
C ILE A 376 -37.31 -10.31 20.29
N PRO A 377 -37.08 -11.09 21.37
CA PRO A 377 -35.74 -11.44 21.83
C PRO A 377 -34.92 -12.13 20.72
N SER A 378 -33.61 -11.87 20.64
CA SER A 378 -32.78 -12.41 19.54
C SER A 378 -32.78 -13.94 19.45
N THR A 379 -32.79 -14.63 20.59
CA THR A 379 -32.83 -16.10 20.68
C THR A 379 -34.15 -16.64 20.12
N GLU A 380 -35.26 -16.00 20.46
CA GLU A 380 -36.58 -16.38 19.96
C GLU A 380 -36.72 -16.07 18.47
N LEU A 381 -36.23 -14.92 18.02
CA LEU A 381 -36.20 -14.57 16.59
C LEU A 381 -35.43 -15.63 15.79
N TYR A 382 -34.24 -16.00 16.24
CA TYR A 382 -33.43 -17.02 15.56
C TYR A 382 -34.16 -18.37 15.49
N ALA A 383 -34.76 -18.84 16.59
CA ALA A 383 -35.55 -20.07 16.59
C ALA A 383 -36.76 -20.02 15.62
N ARG A 384 -37.42 -18.85 15.49
CA ARG A 384 -38.50 -18.65 14.51
C ARG A 384 -37.98 -18.71 13.07
N LEU A 385 -36.80 -18.15 12.79
CA LEU A 385 -36.16 -18.24 11.47
C LEU A 385 -35.83 -19.69 11.11
N GLU A 386 -35.33 -20.49 12.05
CA GLU A 386 -35.08 -21.92 11.84
C GLU A 386 -36.38 -22.69 11.55
N GLN A 387 -37.47 -22.37 12.25
CA GLN A 387 -38.78 -22.97 11.98
C GLN A 387 -39.31 -22.62 10.58
N ILE A 388 -39.06 -21.39 10.11
CA ILE A 388 -39.42 -20.93 8.77
C ILE A 388 -38.60 -21.66 7.71
N GLU A 389 -37.28 -21.76 7.88
CA GLU A 389 -36.40 -22.52 6.99
C GLU A 389 -36.83 -24.00 6.92
N ALA A 390 -37.18 -24.60 8.05
CA ALA A 390 -37.68 -25.98 8.13
C ALA A 390 -39.12 -26.16 7.59
N GLY A 391 -39.80 -25.09 7.19
CA GLY A 391 -41.19 -25.13 6.72
C GLY A 391 -42.23 -25.45 7.80
N THR A 392 -41.84 -25.39 9.08
CA THR A 392 -42.71 -25.69 10.24
C THR A 392 -43.46 -24.47 10.77
N ARG A 393 -43.03 -23.25 10.38
CA ARG A 393 -43.70 -21.99 10.67
C ARG A 393 -43.91 -21.22 9.36
N ASP A 394 -45.14 -20.75 9.13
CA ASP A 394 -45.47 -19.87 8.01
C ASP A 394 -45.31 -18.40 8.46
N PRO A 395 -44.44 -17.60 7.81
CA PRO A 395 -44.28 -16.18 8.12
C PRO A 395 -45.58 -15.38 8.07
N ALA A 396 -46.55 -15.76 7.23
CA ALA A 396 -47.83 -15.05 7.11
C ALA A 396 -48.73 -15.20 8.35
N ASN A 397 -48.50 -16.23 9.15
CA ASN A 397 -49.27 -16.52 10.36
C ASN A 397 -48.58 -16.05 11.65
N ASP A 398 -47.36 -15.49 11.55
CA ASP A 398 -46.63 -14.94 12.69
C ASP A 398 -46.91 -13.43 12.81
N ALA A 399 -47.63 -13.05 13.87
CA ALA A 399 -48.02 -11.66 14.12
C ALA A 399 -46.82 -10.71 14.29
N ASP A 400 -45.72 -11.15 14.90
CA ASP A 400 -44.57 -10.28 15.13
C ASP A 400 -43.73 -10.14 13.86
N ILE A 401 -43.63 -11.20 13.05
CA ILE A 401 -42.93 -11.15 11.75
C ILE A 401 -43.73 -10.32 10.76
N THR A 402 -45.05 -10.52 10.67
CA THR A 402 -45.92 -9.70 9.82
C THR A 402 -45.85 -8.23 10.22
N ALA A 403 -45.91 -7.92 11.52
CA ALA A 403 -45.72 -6.56 12.02
C ALA A 403 -44.32 -5.98 11.70
N ALA A 404 -43.25 -6.79 11.76
CA ALA A 404 -41.91 -6.33 11.39
C ALA A 404 -41.75 -6.06 9.88
N LEU A 405 -42.56 -6.71 9.04
CA LEU A 405 -42.59 -6.51 7.59
C LEU A 405 -43.52 -5.36 7.17
N GLU A 406 -44.40 -4.86 8.04
CA GLU A 406 -45.27 -3.72 7.76
C GLU A 406 -44.44 -2.47 7.40
N GLY A 407 -44.68 -1.91 6.21
CA GLY A 407 -43.92 -0.76 5.69
C GLY A 407 -42.70 -1.13 4.85
N THR A 408 -42.38 -2.43 4.71
CA THR A 408 -41.42 -2.95 3.73
C THR A 408 -42.14 -3.32 2.42
N ASN A 409 -41.44 -3.31 1.29
CA ASN A 409 -41.95 -3.86 0.02
C ASN A 409 -41.85 -5.40 -0.05
N ILE A 410 -41.71 -6.08 1.10
CA ILE A 410 -41.44 -7.52 1.20
C ILE A 410 -42.67 -8.23 1.77
N THR A 411 -43.28 -9.10 0.96
CA THR A 411 -44.39 -9.95 1.41
C THR A 411 -43.89 -11.08 2.34
N PRO A 412 -44.73 -11.59 3.26
CA PRO A 412 -44.35 -12.73 4.11
C PRO A 412 -43.85 -13.95 3.34
N ALA A 413 -44.42 -14.22 2.15
CA ALA A 413 -43.98 -15.30 1.28
C ALA A 413 -42.59 -15.04 0.65
N GLN A 414 -42.28 -13.79 0.28
CA GLN A 414 -40.92 -13.41 -0.16
C GLN A 414 -39.93 -13.51 0.99
N PHE A 415 -40.31 -13.07 2.19
CA PHE A 415 -39.47 -13.21 3.37
C PHE A 415 -39.18 -14.68 3.71
N GLY A 416 -40.19 -15.56 3.66
CA GLY A 416 -40.00 -16.99 3.88
C GLY A 416 -39.02 -17.64 2.88
N ARG A 417 -39.12 -17.27 1.59
CA ARG A 417 -38.15 -17.70 0.56
C ARG A 417 -36.74 -17.17 0.86
N TRP A 418 -36.64 -15.89 1.18
CA TRP A 418 -35.36 -15.28 1.54
C TRP A 418 -34.71 -15.99 2.73
N VAL A 419 -35.48 -16.32 3.78
CA VAL A 419 -34.97 -17.07 4.95
C VAL A 419 -34.46 -18.44 4.52
N ALA A 420 -35.22 -19.17 3.70
CA ALA A 420 -34.79 -20.48 3.20
C ALA A 420 -33.51 -20.42 2.33
N GLU A 421 -33.30 -19.31 1.61
CA GLU A 421 -32.14 -19.11 0.73
C GLU A 421 -30.89 -18.58 1.47
N HIS A 422 -31.07 -17.73 2.48
CA HIS A 422 -29.98 -16.94 3.08
C HIS A 422 -29.72 -17.20 4.57
N LEU A 423 -30.52 -18.01 5.29
CA LEU A 423 -30.26 -18.25 6.72
C LEU A 423 -28.93 -18.97 6.97
N ALA A 424 -28.51 -19.84 6.06
CA ALA A 424 -27.18 -20.48 6.08
C ALA A 424 -26.01 -19.49 5.98
N GLU A 425 -26.21 -18.35 5.30
CA GLU A 425 -25.24 -17.26 5.20
C GLU A 425 -25.18 -16.49 6.52
N VAL A 426 -26.34 -16.17 7.09
CA VAL A 426 -26.46 -15.48 8.39
C VAL A 426 -25.76 -16.27 9.49
N ARG A 427 -25.89 -17.60 9.50
CA ARG A 427 -25.24 -18.50 10.46
C ARG A 427 -23.72 -18.33 10.52
N GLN A 428 -23.09 -18.03 9.38
CA GLN A 428 -21.64 -17.92 9.25
C GLN A 428 -21.08 -16.56 9.67
N VAL A 429 -21.93 -15.54 9.86
CA VAL A 429 -21.48 -14.19 10.19
C VAL A 429 -20.78 -14.16 11.55
N ILE A 430 -19.55 -13.65 11.59
CA ILE A 430 -18.74 -13.52 12.79
C ILE A 430 -19.08 -12.23 13.51
N THR A 431 -19.34 -12.30 14.81
CA THR A 431 -19.67 -11.15 15.65
C THR A 431 -18.83 -11.15 16.93
N LEU A 432 -18.80 -10.00 17.61
CA LEU A 432 -18.26 -9.91 18.96
C LEU A 432 -19.34 -10.33 19.96
N HIS A 433 -19.08 -11.43 20.65
CA HIS A 433 -19.96 -11.99 21.66
C HIS A 433 -19.38 -11.78 23.06
N GLU A 434 -20.22 -11.28 23.96
CA GLU A 434 -19.89 -11.03 25.35
C GLU A 434 -21.05 -11.48 26.23
N PRO A 435 -20.89 -12.56 27.02
CA PRO A 435 -21.99 -13.20 27.73
C PRO A 435 -22.48 -12.42 28.96
N GLN A 436 -21.65 -11.57 29.58
CA GLN A 436 -21.97 -10.95 30.86
C GLN A 436 -22.04 -9.42 30.81
N SER A 437 -21.04 -8.75 30.24
CA SER A 437 -20.94 -7.29 30.30
C SER A 437 -20.28 -6.69 29.07
N LYS A 438 -20.97 -5.76 28.40
CA LYS A 438 -20.54 -5.10 27.14
C LYS A 438 -19.15 -4.43 27.16
N CYS A 439 -18.53 -4.26 28.33
CA CYS A 439 -17.24 -3.59 28.50
C CYS A 439 -16.12 -4.50 29.02
N ALA A 440 -16.32 -5.82 29.09
CA ALA A 440 -15.32 -6.77 29.59
C ALA A 440 -14.55 -7.44 28.44
N LEU A 441 -13.47 -6.80 27.95
CA LEU A 441 -12.65 -7.36 26.86
C LEU A 441 -12.02 -8.72 27.20
N ASP A 442 -11.82 -9.03 28.49
CA ASP A 442 -11.27 -10.30 28.95
C ASP A 442 -12.19 -11.49 28.69
N THR A 443 -13.50 -11.25 28.56
CA THR A 443 -14.53 -12.28 28.30
C THR A 443 -15.10 -12.19 26.89
N THR A 444 -14.76 -11.14 26.14
CA THR A 444 -15.27 -10.92 24.78
C THR A 444 -14.59 -11.88 23.81
N ARG A 445 -15.40 -12.54 22.99
CA ARG A 445 -14.95 -13.54 22.02
C ARG A 445 -15.55 -13.31 20.64
N LEU A 446 -14.82 -13.67 19.59
CA LEU A 446 -15.37 -13.82 18.24
C LEU A 446 -16.19 -15.11 18.21
N ARG A 447 -17.45 -15.01 17.77
CA ARG A 447 -18.32 -16.17 17.53
C ARG A 447 -19.20 -15.97 16.30
N THR A 448 -19.49 -17.04 15.58
CA THR A 448 -20.50 -17.01 14.52
C THR A 448 -21.91 -16.95 15.10
N ILE A 449 -22.89 -16.42 14.34
CA ILE A 449 -24.30 -16.40 14.75
C ILE A 449 -24.81 -17.80 15.11
N GLU A 450 -24.42 -18.82 14.35
CA GLU A 450 -24.74 -20.23 14.64
C GLU A 450 -24.27 -20.65 16.04
N ARG A 451 -23.05 -20.27 16.43
CA ARG A 451 -22.48 -20.63 17.74
C ARG A 451 -23.07 -19.83 18.90
N ILE A 452 -23.71 -18.70 18.61
CA ILE A 452 -24.38 -17.88 19.63
C ILE A 452 -25.80 -18.40 19.89
N TYR A 453 -26.55 -18.76 18.84
CA TYR A 453 -27.99 -19.03 18.97
C TYR A 453 -28.43 -20.45 18.58
N GLY A 454 -27.65 -21.19 17.79
CA GLY A 454 -27.95 -22.56 17.40
C GLY A 454 -27.55 -23.60 18.45
N GLU A 455 -27.76 -24.88 18.14
CA GLU A 455 -27.38 -26.00 19.02
C GLU A 455 -25.91 -26.40 18.84
N ALA A 456 -24.91 -25.63 19.32
CA ALA A 456 -23.53 -26.14 19.21
C ALA A 456 -22.44 -25.49 20.09
N GLY A 457 -22.10 -26.14 21.22
CA GLY A 457 -20.75 -26.26 21.80
C GLY A 457 -19.98 -25.01 22.25
N ASP A 458 -18.86 -25.21 22.94
CA ASP A 458 -18.02 -24.14 23.52
C ASP A 458 -17.14 -23.38 22.49
N GLY A 459 -17.13 -23.83 21.23
CA GLY A 459 -16.27 -23.27 20.17
C GLY A 459 -16.78 -21.96 19.55
N SER A 460 -15.86 -21.23 18.92
CA SER A 460 -16.10 -19.97 18.22
C SER A 460 -16.87 -20.11 16.91
N GLY A 461 -16.64 -21.21 16.19
CA GLY A 461 -17.15 -21.41 14.82
C GLY A 461 -16.34 -20.68 13.75
N VAL A 462 -15.27 -19.95 14.13
CA VAL A 462 -14.39 -19.29 13.16
C VAL A 462 -13.45 -20.32 12.55
N THR A 463 -13.45 -20.43 11.23
CA THR A 463 -12.72 -21.47 10.50
C THR A 463 -11.28 -21.05 10.19
N GLU A 464 -10.39 -22.02 9.96
CA GLU A 464 -9.02 -21.77 9.55
C GLU A 464 -8.90 -20.89 8.27
N PRO A 465 -9.69 -21.10 7.20
CA PRO A 465 -9.71 -20.19 6.06
C PRO A 465 -10.03 -18.74 6.45
N THR A 466 -10.89 -18.52 7.44
CA THR A 466 -11.22 -17.18 7.91
C THR A 466 -10.04 -16.55 8.66
N TRP A 467 -9.35 -17.31 9.50
CA TRP A 467 -8.11 -16.86 10.13
C TRP A 467 -7.02 -16.57 9.10
N SER A 468 -6.95 -17.34 8.01
CA SER A 468 -6.06 -17.08 6.88
C SER A 468 -6.39 -15.74 6.21
N ARG A 469 -7.67 -15.49 5.89
CA ARG A 469 -8.13 -14.21 5.32
C ARG A 469 -7.79 -13.02 6.21
N ILE A 470 -7.97 -13.12 7.53
CA ILE A 470 -7.71 -12.02 8.47
C ILE A 470 -6.25 -11.57 8.40
N HIS A 471 -5.27 -12.47 8.50
CA HIS A 471 -3.87 -12.04 8.50
C HIS A 471 -3.43 -11.51 7.13
N ARG A 472 -3.88 -12.12 6.03
CA ARG A 472 -3.60 -11.68 4.65
C ARG A 472 -4.19 -10.30 4.39
N PHE A 473 -5.44 -10.05 4.80
CA PHE A 473 -6.10 -8.76 4.67
C PHE A 473 -5.38 -7.66 5.45
N VAL A 474 -5.04 -7.91 6.73
CA VAL A 474 -4.35 -6.91 7.57
C VAL A 474 -2.94 -6.62 7.03
N ARG A 475 -2.21 -7.64 6.55
CA ARG A 475 -0.89 -7.45 5.92
C ARG A 475 -0.99 -6.62 4.64
N LEU A 476 -1.95 -6.95 3.77
CA LEU A 476 -2.21 -6.21 2.54
C LEU A 476 -2.57 -4.75 2.86
N GLN A 477 -3.51 -4.53 3.78
CA GLN A 477 -3.91 -3.18 4.21
C GLN A 477 -2.72 -2.37 4.71
N ARG A 478 -1.85 -2.94 5.55
CA ARG A 478 -0.63 -2.28 6.02
C ARG A 478 0.37 -1.99 4.89
N LYS A 479 0.46 -2.84 3.87
CA LYS A 479 1.29 -2.60 2.69
C LYS A 479 0.76 -1.48 1.80
N LEU A 480 -0.56 -1.41 1.63
CA LEU A 480 -1.20 -0.37 0.82
C LEU A 480 -1.29 0.99 1.55
N GLY A 481 -1.31 0.97 2.89
CA GLY A 481 -1.47 2.18 3.72
C GLY A 481 -2.88 2.78 3.67
N TRP A 482 -3.87 2.05 3.15
CA TRP A 482 -5.27 2.47 3.12
C TRP A 482 -5.99 2.14 4.44
N SER A 483 -7.16 2.71 4.68
CA SER A 483 -8.01 2.28 5.81
C SER A 483 -8.54 0.86 5.57
N LEU A 484 -8.89 0.11 6.63
CA LEU A 484 -9.48 -1.23 6.50
C LEU A 484 -10.71 -1.20 5.59
N ARG A 485 -11.57 -0.20 5.79
CA ARG A 485 -12.72 0.05 4.93
C ARG A 485 -12.34 0.34 3.47
N ASP A 486 -11.38 1.22 3.21
CA ASP A 486 -10.98 1.53 1.84
C ASP A 486 -10.41 0.30 1.12
N THR A 487 -9.63 -0.53 1.83
CA THR A 487 -9.15 -1.81 1.31
C THR A 487 -10.31 -2.75 0.99
N ASP A 488 -11.30 -2.90 1.87
CA ASP A 488 -12.51 -3.71 1.61
C ASP A 488 -13.34 -3.18 0.42
N VAL A 489 -13.46 -1.86 0.30
CA VAL A 489 -14.20 -1.22 -0.80
C VAL A 489 -13.53 -1.50 -2.14
N VAL A 490 -12.20 -1.35 -2.20
CA VAL A 490 -11.45 -1.64 -3.43
C VAL A 490 -11.45 -3.13 -3.75
N LEU A 491 -11.15 -4.02 -2.80
CA LEU A 491 -11.19 -5.47 -3.05
C LEU A 491 -12.56 -5.94 -3.54
N GLY A 492 -13.64 -5.44 -2.94
CA GLY A 492 -14.99 -5.76 -3.40
C GLY A 492 -15.34 -5.17 -4.77
N ALA A 493 -14.76 -4.04 -5.17
CA ALA A 493 -14.91 -3.50 -6.53
C ALA A 493 -14.07 -4.26 -7.57
N LEU A 494 -13.00 -4.91 -7.11
CA LEU A 494 -12.18 -5.82 -7.92
C LEU A 494 -12.80 -7.23 -8.04
N GLY A 495 -13.90 -7.50 -7.34
CA GLY A 495 -14.51 -8.84 -7.30
C GLY A 495 -13.63 -9.87 -6.57
N ALA A 496 -12.75 -9.43 -5.66
CA ALA A 496 -11.81 -10.29 -4.97
C ALA A 496 -12.39 -10.88 -3.67
N ASP A 497 -12.72 -12.17 -3.70
CA ASP A 497 -13.15 -12.95 -2.52
C ASP A 497 -11.98 -13.60 -1.75
N ASP A 498 -10.79 -13.60 -2.35
CA ASP A 498 -9.52 -13.94 -1.73
C ASP A 498 -8.39 -13.07 -2.31
N ILE A 499 -7.23 -13.04 -1.68
CA ILE A 499 -6.08 -12.24 -2.15
C ILE A 499 -5.15 -13.15 -2.96
N THR A 500 -5.34 -13.25 -4.27
CA THR A 500 -4.53 -14.12 -5.15
C THR A 500 -3.43 -13.35 -5.87
N PRO A 501 -2.51 -14.02 -6.60
CA PRO A 501 -1.63 -13.35 -7.56
C PRO A 501 -2.34 -12.39 -8.51
N ASP A 502 -3.53 -12.77 -9.01
CA ASP A 502 -4.33 -11.90 -9.87
C ASP A 502 -4.83 -10.66 -9.14
N THR A 503 -5.27 -10.80 -7.88
CA THR A 503 -5.64 -9.65 -7.04
C THR A 503 -4.49 -8.66 -6.90
N ILE A 504 -3.25 -9.14 -6.73
CA ILE A 504 -2.07 -8.27 -6.65
C ILE A 504 -1.81 -7.56 -7.99
N ASN A 505 -1.96 -8.25 -9.13
CA ASN A 505 -1.85 -7.64 -10.46
C ASN A 505 -2.89 -6.55 -10.68
N GLN A 506 -4.14 -6.78 -10.28
CA GLN A 506 -5.20 -5.78 -10.35
C GLN A 506 -4.92 -4.59 -9.43
N LEU A 507 -4.41 -4.83 -8.22
CA LEU A 507 -4.04 -3.80 -7.25
C LEU A 507 -2.82 -2.98 -7.69
N ASP A 508 -1.86 -3.55 -8.42
CA ASP A 508 -0.77 -2.79 -9.06
C ASP A 508 -1.36 -1.67 -9.94
N ALA A 509 -2.18 -2.07 -10.92
CA ALA A 509 -2.78 -1.12 -11.85
C ALA A 509 -3.67 -0.10 -11.14
N ALA A 510 -4.50 -0.56 -10.20
CA ALA A 510 -5.37 0.31 -9.42
C ALA A 510 -4.57 1.33 -8.58
N THR A 511 -3.52 0.90 -7.89
CA THR A 511 -2.70 1.77 -7.03
C THR A 511 -1.92 2.80 -7.85
N ARG A 512 -1.37 2.38 -9.01
CA ARG A 512 -0.70 3.30 -9.96
C ARG A 512 -1.67 4.31 -10.53
N LEU A 513 -2.87 3.89 -10.91
CA LEU A 513 -3.94 4.77 -11.37
C LEU A 513 -4.33 5.78 -10.28
N GLY A 514 -4.58 5.31 -9.05
CA GLY A 514 -4.91 6.14 -7.90
C GLY A 514 -3.83 7.18 -7.58
N THR A 515 -2.56 6.79 -7.63
CA THR A 515 -1.41 7.68 -7.37
C THR A 515 -1.27 8.73 -8.47
N THR A 516 -1.33 8.31 -9.74
CA THR A 516 -1.17 9.20 -10.91
C THR A 516 -2.30 10.22 -10.98
N LEU A 517 -3.54 9.78 -10.76
CA LEU A 517 -4.73 10.62 -10.82
C LEU A 517 -5.05 11.33 -9.49
N LYS A 518 -4.32 11.01 -8.42
CA LYS A 518 -4.56 11.51 -7.05
C LYS A 518 -5.99 11.24 -6.56
N LEU A 519 -6.50 10.05 -6.86
CA LEU A 519 -7.84 9.61 -6.45
C LEU A 519 -7.80 8.89 -5.11
N ALA A 520 -8.78 9.17 -4.25
CA ALA A 520 -8.99 8.42 -3.02
C ALA A 520 -9.48 6.99 -3.34
N PRO A 521 -9.13 5.96 -2.55
CA PRO A 521 -9.49 4.57 -2.82
C PRO A 521 -10.99 4.33 -3.04
N ALA A 522 -11.86 4.94 -2.22
CA ALA A 522 -13.31 4.82 -2.40
C ALA A 522 -13.83 5.37 -3.74
N LEU A 523 -13.19 6.40 -4.32
CA LEU A 523 -13.54 6.91 -5.66
C LEU A 523 -12.93 6.04 -6.76
N LEU A 524 -11.74 5.48 -6.52
CA LEU A 524 -11.09 4.56 -7.42
C LEU A 524 -11.92 3.29 -7.62
N ALA A 525 -12.48 2.75 -6.53
CA ALA A 525 -13.36 1.58 -6.55
C ALA A 525 -14.60 1.74 -7.44
N VAL A 526 -15.14 2.96 -7.58
CA VAL A 526 -16.31 3.25 -8.44
C VAL A 526 -16.06 2.92 -9.92
N LEU A 527 -14.79 2.97 -10.36
CA LEU A 527 -14.45 2.69 -11.75
C LEU A 527 -14.77 1.23 -12.15
N TRP A 528 -14.82 0.32 -11.16
CA TRP A 528 -15.05 -1.11 -11.37
C TRP A 528 -16.23 -1.69 -10.57
N GLY A 529 -16.70 -0.98 -9.54
CA GLY A 529 -17.77 -1.45 -8.67
C GLY A 529 -18.86 -0.42 -8.40
N HIS A 530 -19.60 -0.65 -7.32
CA HIS A 530 -20.67 0.24 -6.87
C HIS A 530 -20.15 1.49 -6.16
N ILE A 531 -20.97 2.53 -6.16
CA ILE A 531 -20.87 3.62 -5.18
C ILE A 531 -21.03 3.03 -3.78
N ASP A 532 -20.05 3.25 -2.92
CA ASP A 532 -20.07 2.80 -1.52
C ASP A 532 -21.25 3.40 -0.74
N THR A 533 -22.01 2.54 -0.05
CA THR A 533 -23.19 2.88 0.76
C THR A 533 -22.98 2.63 2.27
N LEU A 534 -21.82 2.11 2.69
CA LEU A 534 -21.65 1.58 4.03
C LEU A 534 -21.55 2.69 5.09
N GLY A 535 -22.58 2.92 5.90
CA GLY A 535 -22.53 3.90 7.00
C GLY A 535 -22.52 5.38 6.59
N ASP A 536 -22.50 6.27 7.59
CA ASP A 536 -22.88 7.69 7.44
C ASP A 536 -21.92 8.55 6.61
N LYS A 537 -20.66 8.13 6.48
CA LYS A 537 -19.61 8.84 5.72
C LYS A 537 -19.38 8.24 4.33
N SER A 538 -20.27 7.35 3.89
CA SER A 538 -20.19 6.67 2.59
C SER A 538 -20.22 7.66 1.43
N LEU A 539 -19.72 7.20 0.28
CA LEU A 539 -19.75 8.01 -0.94
C LEU A 539 -21.20 8.31 -1.36
N TYR A 540 -22.10 7.34 -1.20
CA TYR A 540 -23.53 7.54 -1.42
C TYR A 540 -24.08 8.65 -0.52
N ALA A 541 -23.78 8.64 0.78
CA ALA A 541 -24.23 9.67 1.70
C ALA A 541 -23.76 11.08 1.29
N LYS A 542 -22.52 11.21 0.82
CA LYS A 542 -21.97 12.48 0.33
C LYS A 542 -22.67 12.98 -0.93
N LEU A 543 -22.98 12.07 -1.86
CA LEU A 543 -23.61 12.41 -3.13
C LEU A 543 -25.10 12.71 -2.97
N PHE A 544 -25.82 11.87 -2.24
CA PHE A 544 -27.28 11.81 -2.27
C PHE A 544 -27.98 12.27 -0.99
N LEU A 545 -27.35 12.10 0.19
CA LEU A 545 -28.00 12.39 1.47
C LEU A 545 -27.75 13.80 2.00
N ASN A 546 -27.24 14.70 1.16
CA ASN A 546 -27.11 16.09 1.52
C ASN A 546 -28.48 16.79 1.46
N LYS A 547 -28.71 17.74 2.38
CA LYS A 547 -30.01 18.44 2.53
C LYS A 547 -30.49 19.15 1.26
N ALA A 548 -29.59 19.54 0.37
CA ALA A 548 -29.98 20.21 -0.87
C ALA A 548 -30.58 19.21 -1.87
N LEU A 549 -29.96 18.04 -2.02
CA LEU A 549 -30.44 17.01 -2.95
C LEU A 549 -31.74 16.35 -2.48
N GLN A 550 -31.86 16.11 -1.18
CA GLN A 550 -33.07 15.54 -0.57
C GLN A 550 -34.32 16.44 -0.72
N ARG A 551 -34.15 17.72 -1.07
CA ARG A 551 -35.26 18.62 -1.41
C ARG A 551 -35.62 18.58 -2.89
N ILE A 552 -34.71 18.13 -3.73
CA ILE A 552 -34.93 17.95 -5.16
C ILE A 552 -35.71 16.66 -5.37
N ASP A 553 -35.33 15.60 -4.65
CA ASP A 553 -35.85 14.26 -4.86
C ASP A 553 -35.69 13.41 -3.60
N ASP A 554 -36.80 12.87 -3.11
CA ASP A 554 -36.88 12.06 -1.90
C ASP A 554 -36.67 10.56 -2.16
N ALA A 555 -36.66 10.11 -3.42
CA ALA A 555 -36.38 8.71 -3.77
C ALA A 555 -34.97 8.26 -3.35
N PHE A 556 -34.04 9.21 -3.22
CA PHE A 556 -32.68 8.96 -2.74
C PHE A 556 -32.54 9.00 -1.22
N ALA A 557 -33.59 9.34 -0.48
CA ALA A 557 -33.58 9.25 0.97
C ALA A 557 -33.43 7.79 1.41
N PRO A 558 -32.77 7.51 2.55
CA PRO A 558 -32.93 6.21 3.16
C PRO A 558 -34.42 6.00 3.48
N THR A 559 -34.93 4.81 3.19
CA THR A 559 -36.23 4.39 3.74
C THR A 559 -36.18 4.40 5.27
N PRO A 560 -37.32 4.28 6.00
CA PRO A 560 -37.31 4.10 7.46
C PRO A 560 -36.40 2.95 7.94
N HIS A 561 -36.10 2.01 7.03
CA HIS A 561 -35.25 0.85 7.23
C HIS A 561 -33.78 1.07 6.79
N GLY A 562 -33.40 2.26 6.31
CA GLY A 562 -32.02 2.58 5.92
C GLY A 562 -31.61 2.02 4.56
N GLU A 563 -32.57 1.68 3.70
CA GLU A 563 -32.32 1.20 2.34
C GLU A 563 -32.30 2.35 1.35
N TYR A 564 -31.59 2.17 0.25
CA TYR A 564 -31.54 3.14 -0.84
C TYR A 564 -32.02 2.48 -2.12
N LEU A 565 -32.89 3.16 -2.86
CA LEU A 565 -33.25 2.82 -4.24
C LEU A 565 -33.78 1.39 -4.39
N ILE A 566 -34.78 1.05 -3.58
CA ILE A 566 -35.41 -0.28 -3.53
C ILE A 566 -36.67 -0.38 -4.39
N ASP A 567 -37.21 0.75 -4.84
CA ASP A 567 -38.37 0.75 -5.72
C ASP A 567 -37.92 0.45 -7.16
N THR A 568 -38.22 -0.76 -7.61
CA THR A 568 -37.89 -1.21 -8.98
C THR A 568 -38.83 -0.62 -10.03
N GLY A 569 -39.89 0.10 -9.63
CA GLY A 569 -40.84 0.75 -10.53
C GLY A 569 -40.39 2.14 -11.01
N GLU A 570 -39.43 2.75 -10.34
CA GLU A 570 -38.86 4.05 -10.73
C GLU A 570 -37.75 3.88 -11.77
N THR A 571 -37.68 4.79 -12.74
CA THR A 571 -36.68 4.77 -13.82
C THR A 571 -35.74 5.96 -13.72
N LEU A 572 -34.50 5.82 -14.19
CA LEU A 572 -33.50 6.90 -14.11
C LEU A 572 -34.01 8.24 -14.67
N GLY A 573 -34.82 8.20 -15.74
CA GLY A 573 -35.39 9.36 -16.40
C GLY A 573 -36.33 10.18 -15.52
N GLY A 574 -37.02 9.55 -14.56
CA GLY A 574 -37.89 10.23 -13.60
C GLY A 574 -37.14 11.15 -12.63
N HIS A 575 -35.85 10.88 -12.42
CA HIS A 575 -35.05 11.47 -11.33
C HIS A 575 -33.84 12.28 -11.86
N LEU A 576 -33.90 12.71 -13.12
CA LEU A 576 -32.81 13.36 -13.84
C LEU A 576 -32.23 14.60 -13.13
N PRO A 577 -33.03 15.54 -12.57
CA PRO A 577 -32.50 16.73 -11.92
C PRO A 577 -31.60 16.39 -10.71
N ALA A 578 -31.97 15.37 -9.93
CA ALA A 578 -31.19 14.92 -8.79
C ALA A 578 -29.90 14.23 -9.24
N ILE A 579 -29.95 13.37 -10.26
CA ILE A 579 -28.76 12.70 -10.81
C ILE A 579 -27.74 13.72 -11.33
N LEU A 580 -28.20 14.69 -12.14
CA LEU A 580 -27.33 15.75 -12.68
C LEU A 580 -26.69 16.59 -11.57
N ALA A 581 -27.47 16.96 -10.56
CA ALA A 581 -26.98 17.74 -9.41
C ALA A 581 -25.97 16.95 -8.56
N ALA A 582 -26.27 15.70 -8.22
CA ALA A 582 -25.41 14.84 -7.40
C ALA A 582 -24.07 14.58 -8.09
N PHE A 583 -24.09 14.28 -9.39
CA PHE A 583 -22.88 13.95 -10.16
C PHE A 583 -22.14 15.19 -10.69
N ARG A 584 -22.77 16.37 -10.58
CA ARG A 584 -22.30 17.65 -11.14
C ARG A 584 -22.11 17.57 -12.65
N LEU A 585 -23.10 17.03 -13.34
CA LEU A 585 -23.14 16.86 -14.78
C LEU A 585 -24.11 17.87 -15.43
N ARG A 586 -23.83 18.23 -16.68
CA ARG A 586 -24.79 18.91 -17.56
C ARG A 586 -25.58 17.85 -18.33
N GLU A 587 -26.71 18.27 -18.92
CA GLU A 587 -27.50 17.39 -19.80
C GLU A 587 -26.67 16.85 -20.97
N ASP A 588 -25.87 17.70 -21.62
CA ASP A 588 -24.97 17.28 -22.70
C ASP A 588 -23.90 16.27 -22.23
N ASP A 589 -23.42 16.40 -20.99
CA ASP A 589 -22.46 15.46 -20.42
C ASP A 589 -23.10 14.08 -20.23
N LEU A 590 -24.32 14.05 -19.69
CA LEU A 590 -25.07 12.81 -19.49
C LEU A 590 -25.46 12.18 -20.83
N ALA A 591 -25.88 12.96 -21.82
CA ALA A 591 -26.18 12.47 -23.15
C ALA A 591 -24.96 11.79 -23.80
N ALA A 592 -23.77 12.37 -23.65
CA ALA A 592 -22.53 11.75 -24.13
C ALA A 592 -22.20 10.45 -23.39
N ILE A 593 -22.41 10.40 -22.06
CA ILE A 593 -22.23 9.19 -21.26
C ILE A 593 -23.16 8.08 -21.72
N LEU A 594 -24.46 8.36 -21.90
CA LEU A 594 -25.44 7.37 -22.40
C LEU A 594 -25.10 6.89 -23.81
N GLY A 595 -24.36 7.68 -24.59
CA GLY A 595 -23.84 7.29 -25.89
C GLY A 595 -22.82 6.14 -25.85
N VAL A 596 -22.14 5.92 -24.72
CA VAL A 596 -21.06 4.94 -24.57
C VAL A 596 -21.21 3.99 -23.37
N ALA A 597 -22.02 4.33 -22.38
CA ALA A 597 -22.25 3.53 -21.18
C ALA A 597 -23.04 2.26 -21.53
N VAL A 598 -22.48 1.11 -21.16
CA VAL A 598 -23.00 -0.21 -21.50
C VAL A 598 -23.44 -0.96 -20.23
N VAL A 599 -24.53 -1.71 -20.37
CA VAL A 599 -24.99 -2.75 -19.45
C VAL A 599 -25.20 -4.05 -20.24
N ILE A 600 -25.19 -5.18 -19.53
CA ILE A 600 -25.40 -6.50 -20.13
C ILE A 600 -26.76 -7.02 -19.69
N GLU A 601 -27.58 -7.41 -20.67
CA GLU A 601 -28.90 -8.02 -20.48
C GLU A 601 -29.11 -9.09 -21.56
N GLY A 602 -29.53 -10.28 -21.16
CA GLY A 602 -29.63 -11.45 -22.05
C GLY A 602 -28.29 -11.83 -22.70
N ASN A 603 -27.17 -11.62 -22.02
CA ASN A 603 -25.81 -11.75 -22.55
C ASN A 603 -25.51 -10.83 -23.76
N VAL A 604 -26.28 -9.75 -23.92
CA VAL A 604 -26.10 -8.74 -24.96
C VAL A 604 -25.65 -7.42 -24.32
N ARG A 605 -24.56 -6.87 -24.82
CA ARG A 605 -24.10 -5.52 -24.46
C ARG A 605 -25.01 -4.49 -25.15
N ARG A 606 -25.76 -3.73 -24.35
CA ARG A 606 -26.59 -2.62 -24.83
C ARG A 606 -26.27 -1.33 -24.09
N LYS A 607 -26.68 -0.20 -24.65
CA LYS A 607 -26.53 1.09 -23.98
C LYS A 607 -27.51 1.19 -22.81
N LEU A 608 -27.09 1.93 -21.79
CA LEU A 608 -27.97 2.32 -20.69
C LEU A 608 -29.07 3.27 -21.21
N ASP A 609 -30.31 3.02 -20.83
CA ASP A 609 -31.50 3.73 -21.29
C ASP A 609 -32.27 4.33 -20.11
N LEU A 610 -32.34 5.67 -20.06
CA LEU A 610 -33.00 6.38 -18.97
C LEU A 610 -34.49 6.05 -18.82
N ALA A 611 -35.18 5.70 -19.92
CA ALA A 611 -36.63 5.48 -19.89
C ALA A 611 -36.99 4.10 -19.36
N ASN A 612 -36.10 3.12 -19.55
CA ASN A 612 -36.38 1.71 -19.29
C ASN A 612 -35.55 1.14 -18.13
N ASP A 613 -34.36 1.68 -17.87
CA ASP A 613 -33.50 1.20 -16.79
C ASP A 613 -33.92 1.78 -15.44
N ALA A 614 -34.01 0.89 -14.44
CA ALA A 614 -34.47 1.22 -13.10
C ALA A 614 -33.54 2.19 -12.37
N LEU A 615 -34.11 3.01 -11.48
CA LEU A 615 -33.36 3.81 -10.52
C LEU A 615 -32.75 2.88 -9.45
N ASN A 616 -31.52 2.43 -9.68
CA ASN A 616 -30.81 1.55 -8.75
C ASN A 616 -29.32 1.91 -8.63
N LEU A 617 -28.67 1.37 -7.60
CA LEU A 617 -27.26 1.64 -7.32
C LEU A 617 -26.32 1.21 -8.46
N PRO A 618 -26.47 0.03 -9.09
CA PRO A 618 -25.65 -0.35 -10.25
C PRO A 618 -25.70 0.68 -11.39
N ASN A 619 -26.89 1.08 -11.84
CA ASN A 619 -27.06 2.01 -12.95
C ASN A 619 -26.50 3.41 -12.65
N LEU A 620 -26.70 3.90 -11.41
CA LEU A 620 -26.07 5.14 -10.96
C LEU A 620 -24.55 5.05 -10.93
N SER A 621 -23.99 3.90 -10.56
CA SER A 621 -22.54 3.67 -10.56
C SER A 621 -21.96 3.60 -11.98
N THR A 622 -22.71 3.04 -12.94
CA THR A 622 -22.39 3.03 -14.38
C THR A 622 -22.27 4.45 -14.93
N ILE A 623 -23.14 5.38 -14.51
CA ILE A 623 -23.06 6.79 -14.92
C ILE A 623 -21.91 7.50 -14.21
N TYR A 624 -21.81 7.34 -12.88
CA TYR A 624 -20.92 8.15 -12.06
C TYR A 624 -19.43 7.93 -12.35
N ARG A 625 -19.01 6.72 -12.74
CA ARG A 625 -17.60 6.42 -13.07
C ARG A 625 -17.03 7.30 -14.19
N TYR A 626 -17.85 7.70 -15.16
CA TYR A 626 -17.44 8.65 -16.21
C TYR A 626 -17.16 10.03 -15.62
N ALA A 627 -18.00 10.49 -14.69
CA ALA A 627 -17.81 11.76 -14.00
C ALA A 627 -16.53 11.75 -13.14
N VAL A 628 -16.25 10.63 -12.47
CA VAL A 628 -15.04 10.43 -11.65
C VAL A 628 -13.79 10.49 -12.53
N LEU A 629 -13.71 9.63 -13.57
CA LEU A 629 -12.52 9.54 -14.41
C LEU A 629 -12.28 10.84 -15.21
N ALA A 630 -13.34 11.45 -15.76
CA ALA A 630 -13.22 12.71 -16.50
C ALA A 630 -12.62 13.82 -15.61
N ARG A 631 -13.14 13.95 -14.38
CA ARG A 631 -12.65 14.93 -13.41
C ARG A 631 -11.20 14.68 -13.03
N ALA A 632 -10.83 13.41 -12.83
CA ALA A 632 -9.48 13.00 -12.48
C ALA A 632 -8.46 13.33 -13.59
N LEU A 633 -8.81 13.08 -14.85
CA LEU A 633 -8.01 13.42 -16.03
C LEU A 633 -8.06 14.93 -16.38
N LYS A 634 -8.93 15.68 -15.70
CA LYS A 634 -9.23 17.09 -16.00
C LYS A 634 -9.75 17.28 -17.44
N LEU A 635 -10.64 16.38 -17.86
CA LEU A 635 -11.38 16.41 -19.13
C LEU A 635 -12.86 16.68 -18.85
N ARG A 636 -13.59 17.17 -19.85
CA ARG A 636 -15.06 17.15 -19.78
C ARG A 636 -15.58 15.72 -20.00
N PRO A 637 -16.69 15.30 -19.37
CA PRO A 637 -17.29 14.00 -19.64
C PRO A 637 -17.56 13.76 -21.13
N THR A 638 -17.99 14.78 -21.87
CA THR A 638 -18.17 14.71 -23.33
C THR A 638 -16.87 14.39 -24.09
N GLU A 639 -15.74 14.96 -23.69
CA GLU A 639 -14.42 14.67 -24.28
C GLU A 639 -13.96 13.25 -23.95
N LEU A 640 -14.12 12.83 -22.68
CA LEU A 640 -13.82 11.47 -22.24
C LEU A 640 -14.59 10.43 -23.06
N CYS A 641 -15.91 10.59 -23.17
CA CYS A 641 -16.77 9.67 -23.92
C CYS A 641 -16.39 9.64 -25.41
N LYS A 642 -15.92 10.76 -25.96
CA LYS A 642 -15.39 10.81 -27.32
C LYS A 642 -14.13 9.98 -27.49
N LEU A 643 -13.21 10.02 -26.52
CA LEU A 643 -12.00 9.19 -26.57
C LEU A 643 -12.36 7.69 -26.44
N VAL A 644 -13.28 7.35 -25.54
CA VAL A 644 -13.82 5.99 -25.39
C VAL A 644 -14.37 5.48 -26.72
N ASP A 645 -15.23 6.26 -27.39
CA ASP A 645 -15.78 5.90 -28.70
C ASP A 645 -14.67 5.79 -29.76
N LEU A 646 -13.80 6.79 -29.89
CA LEU A 646 -12.76 6.84 -30.93
C LEU A 646 -11.81 5.65 -30.91
N PHE A 647 -11.40 5.23 -29.71
CA PHE A 647 -10.45 4.13 -29.55
C PHE A 647 -11.13 2.77 -29.34
N GLY A 648 -12.45 2.72 -29.19
CA GLY A 648 -13.19 1.48 -28.96
C GLY A 648 -12.79 0.76 -27.68
N THR A 649 -12.31 1.49 -26.67
CA THR A 649 -11.83 0.96 -25.39
C THR A 649 -12.79 1.35 -24.27
N THR A 650 -13.17 0.39 -23.43
CA THR A 650 -14.01 0.65 -22.25
C THR A 650 -13.12 0.62 -21.01
N PRO A 651 -12.83 1.75 -20.36
CA PRO A 651 -11.93 1.77 -19.20
C PRO A 651 -12.60 1.29 -17.90
N PHE A 652 -13.76 0.66 -17.97
CA PHE A 652 -14.63 0.38 -16.83
C PHE A 652 -15.19 -1.05 -16.93
N SER A 653 -15.56 -1.60 -15.77
CA SER A 653 -16.37 -2.82 -15.72
C SER A 653 -17.78 -2.58 -16.30
N ASN A 654 -18.49 -3.66 -16.61
CA ASN A 654 -19.89 -3.61 -17.06
C ASN A 654 -20.80 -4.30 -16.04
N TRP A 655 -22.01 -3.76 -15.84
CA TRP A 655 -23.00 -4.39 -14.97
C TRP A 655 -23.77 -5.45 -15.76
N ASP A 656 -23.73 -6.70 -15.29
CA ASP A 656 -24.58 -7.78 -15.78
C ASP A 656 -25.87 -7.81 -14.95
N ILE A 657 -26.98 -7.42 -15.60
CA ILE A 657 -28.29 -7.32 -14.97
C ILE A 657 -28.82 -8.70 -14.57
N ASP A 658 -28.56 -9.71 -15.40
CA ASP A 658 -29.07 -11.07 -15.19
C ASP A 658 -28.33 -11.75 -14.03
N GLN A 659 -27.01 -11.54 -13.96
CA GLN A 659 -26.16 -12.15 -12.93
C GLN A 659 -26.07 -11.31 -11.65
N GLY A 660 -26.47 -10.04 -11.69
CA GLY A 660 -26.40 -9.16 -10.53
C GLY A 660 -24.96 -8.88 -10.07
N GLN A 661 -24.01 -8.81 -11.00
CA GLN A 661 -22.60 -8.58 -10.69
C GLN A 661 -21.89 -7.73 -11.74
N TRP A 662 -20.74 -7.17 -11.36
CA TRP A 662 -19.84 -6.50 -12.29
C TRP A 662 -18.96 -7.53 -13.00
N VAL A 663 -18.84 -7.40 -14.31
CA VAL A 663 -17.97 -8.21 -15.17
C VAL A 663 -16.99 -7.31 -15.93
N ASP A 664 -16.03 -7.90 -16.65
CA ASP A 664 -14.97 -7.17 -17.36
C ASP A 664 -14.15 -6.26 -16.42
N ILE A 665 -13.87 -6.72 -15.20
CA ILE A 665 -13.10 -5.96 -14.21
C ILE A 665 -11.61 -5.99 -14.61
N ALA A 666 -11.13 -4.91 -15.23
CA ALA A 666 -9.76 -4.81 -15.71
C ALA A 666 -9.12 -3.43 -15.39
N PRO A 667 -8.61 -3.22 -14.16
CA PRO A 667 -7.91 -1.98 -13.79
C PRO A 667 -6.71 -1.64 -14.68
N SER A 668 -6.06 -2.65 -15.27
CA SER A 668 -4.98 -2.47 -16.25
C SER A 668 -5.44 -1.76 -17.51
N GLU A 669 -6.63 -2.08 -18.02
CA GLU A 669 -7.22 -1.39 -19.18
C GLU A 669 -7.60 0.06 -18.84
N THR A 670 -8.11 0.31 -17.64
CA THR A 670 -8.35 1.66 -17.13
C THR A 670 -7.07 2.48 -17.09
N LEU A 671 -5.97 1.88 -16.63
CA LEU A 671 -4.66 2.53 -16.55
C LEU A 671 -4.11 2.86 -17.93
N VAL A 672 -4.15 1.92 -18.87
CA VAL A 672 -3.73 2.14 -20.27
C VAL A 672 -4.55 3.25 -20.91
N PHE A 673 -5.87 3.26 -20.68
CA PHE A 673 -6.74 4.33 -21.17
C PHE A 673 -6.39 5.70 -20.55
N ALA A 674 -6.10 5.75 -19.24
CA ALA A 674 -5.71 6.98 -18.57
C ALA A 674 -4.39 7.55 -19.13
N GLU A 675 -3.40 6.69 -19.39
CA GLU A 675 -2.14 7.05 -20.03
C GLU A 675 -2.37 7.57 -21.46
N LEU A 676 -3.23 6.92 -22.24
CA LEU A 676 -3.62 7.36 -23.57
C LEU A 676 -4.30 8.75 -23.56
N ALA A 677 -5.26 8.95 -22.65
CA ALA A 677 -5.97 10.21 -22.51
C ALA A 677 -5.03 11.36 -22.11
N ASP A 678 -4.06 11.08 -21.24
CA ASP A 678 -3.04 12.04 -20.86
C ASP A 678 -2.08 12.36 -22.02
N GLN A 679 -1.68 11.36 -22.82
CA GLN A 679 -0.88 11.58 -24.04
C GLN A 679 -1.61 12.47 -25.05
N VAL A 680 -2.89 12.18 -25.33
CA VAL A 680 -3.72 13.01 -26.23
C VAL A 680 -3.73 14.46 -25.76
N LYS A 681 -3.90 14.69 -24.46
CA LYS A 681 -3.87 16.03 -23.88
C LYS A 681 -2.52 16.73 -24.06
N HIS A 682 -1.40 16.02 -23.91
CA HIS A 682 -0.05 16.58 -24.09
C HIS A 682 0.27 16.90 -25.56
N THR A 683 -0.28 16.16 -26.53
CA THR A 683 -0.10 16.47 -27.95
C THR A 683 -0.81 17.75 -28.39
N GLY A 684 -1.76 18.26 -27.60
CA GLY A 684 -2.55 19.45 -27.93
C GLY A 684 -3.66 19.22 -28.95
N PHE A 685 -3.86 17.98 -29.42
CA PHE A 685 -5.00 17.64 -30.26
C PHE A 685 -6.30 17.69 -29.46
N LYS A 686 -7.30 18.40 -29.98
CA LYS A 686 -8.66 18.35 -29.45
C LYS A 686 -9.35 17.06 -29.93
N ALA A 687 -10.24 16.49 -29.13
CA ALA A 687 -10.93 15.24 -29.47
C ALA A 687 -11.69 15.30 -30.81
N ASN A 688 -12.26 16.45 -31.17
CA ASN A 688 -12.92 16.66 -32.47
C ASN A 688 -11.95 16.68 -33.66
N VAL A 689 -10.70 17.08 -33.46
CA VAL A 689 -9.65 17.02 -34.48
C VAL A 689 -9.22 15.56 -34.69
N LEU A 690 -9.05 14.81 -33.60
CA LEU A 690 -8.73 13.38 -33.68
C LEU A 690 -9.83 12.59 -34.38
N GLU A 691 -11.10 12.89 -34.09
CA GLU A 691 -12.22 12.29 -34.80
C GLU A 691 -12.16 12.52 -36.31
N TYR A 692 -11.88 13.75 -36.74
CA TYR A 692 -11.70 14.04 -38.15
C TYR A 692 -10.52 13.28 -38.77
N ILE A 693 -9.37 13.27 -38.09
CA ILE A 693 -8.15 12.60 -38.58
C ILE A 693 -8.34 11.08 -38.68
N LEU A 694 -8.96 10.46 -37.67
CA LEU A 694 -9.06 8.99 -37.57
C LEU A 694 -10.26 8.41 -38.32
N ARG A 695 -11.40 9.11 -38.34
CA ARG A 695 -12.66 8.61 -38.93
C ARG A 695 -13.07 9.36 -40.19
N GLY A 696 -12.47 10.51 -40.51
CA GLY A 696 -12.86 11.35 -41.64
C GLY A 696 -14.23 12.03 -41.49
N THR A 697 -14.89 11.87 -40.34
CA THR A 697 -16.19 12.49 -40.06
C THR A 697 -16.00 13.97 -39.76
N SER A 698 -16.73 14.82 -40.48
CA SER A 698 -16.65 16.27 -40.32
C SER A 698 -17.20 16.66 -38.94
N PRO A 699 -16.37 17.22 -38.02
CA PRO A 699 -16.94 17.92 -36.87
C PRO A 699 -17.78 19.10 -37.39
N ALA A 700 -18.75 19.55 -36.59
CA ALA A 700 -19.60 20.69 -36.94
C ALA A 700 -18.79 21.99 -37.19
N ASP A 701 -17.52 22.03 -36.80
CA ASP A 701 -16.59 23.13 -37.05
C ASP A 701 -15.91 22.96 -38.42
N ALA A 702 -16.49 23.61 -39.44
CA ALA A 702 -16.07 23.53 -40.84
C ALA A 702 -14.60 23.93 -41.09
N ARG A 703 -13.91 24.55 -40.11
CA ARG A 703 -12.52 25.01 -40.24
C ARG A 703 -11.49 23.88 -40.34
N LEU A 704 -11.82 22.67 -39.87
CA LEU A 704 -10.93 21.50 -39.89
C LEU A 704 -11.06 20.66 -41.16
N VAL A 705 -12.16 20.83 -41.88
CA VAL A 705 -12.50 20.04 -43.05
C VAL A 705 -11.77 20.61 -44.27
N LEU A 706 -11.32 19.71 -45.15
CA LEU A 706 -10.89 20.10 -46.50
C LEU A 706 -11.99 20.94 -47.18
N ASP A 707 -11.67 22.21 -47.42
CA ASP A 707 -12.49 23.15 -48.16
C ASP A 707 -12.80 22.55 -49.54
N GLN A 708 -14.08 22.24 -49.79
CA GLN A 708 -14.50 21.57 -51.02
C GLN A 708 -14.25 22.42 -52.26
N GLU A 709 -14.29 23.75 -52.16
CA GLU A 709 -13.98 24.63 -53.29
C GLU A 709 -12.49 24.56 -53.61
N LYS A 710 -11.63 24.62 -52.58
CA LYS A 710 -10.18 24.46 -52.78
C LYS A 710 -9.83 23.06 -53.30
N ALA A 711 -10.45 22.02 -52.77
CA ALA A 711 -10.23 20.65 -53.24
C ALA A 711 -10.64 20.50 -54.72
N ARG A 712 -11.79 21.05 -55.11
CA ARG A 712 -12.23 21.10 -56.52
C ARG A 712 -11.30 21.94 -57.39
N ALA A 713 -10.84 23.10 -56.90
CA ALA A 713 -9.92 23.96 -57.61
C ALA A 713 -8.57 23.26 -57.85
N THR A 714 -8.02 22.60 -56.84
CA THR A 714 -6.80 21.81 -56.97
C THR A 714 -6.98 20.62 -57.91
N ALA A 715 -8.10 19.89 -57.81
CA ALA A 715 -8.42 18.80 -58.74
C ALA A 715 -8.54 19.33 -60.19
N GLY A 716 -9.16 20.49 -60.37
CA GLY A 716 -9.24 21.19 -61.65
C GLY A 716 -7.87 21.58 -62.18
N ALA A 717 -6.98 22.12 -61.34
CA ALA A 717 -5.61 22.47 -61.70
C ALA A 717 -4.79 21.23 -62.12
N ILE A 718 -4.93 20.12 -61.39
CA ILE A 718 -4.30 18.83 -61.74
C ILE A 718 -4.83 18.34 -63.09
N HIS A 719 -6.15 18.36 -63.29
CA HIS A 719 -6.76 17.95 -64.56
C HIS A 719 -6.28 18.83 -65.72
N GLN A 720 -6.20 20.15 -65.53
CA GLN A 720 -5.68 21.06 -66.54
C GLN A 720 -4.21 20.79 -66.85
N ALA A 721 -3.40 20.47 -65.85
CA ALA A 721 -2.01 20.08 -66.05
C ALA A 721 -1.89 18.79 -66.87
N PHE A 722 -2.69 17.76 -66.56
CA PHE A 722 -2.74 16.53 -67.36
C PHE A 722 -3.23 16.79 -68.80
N ALA A 723 -4.29 17.58 -68.97
CA ALA A 723 -4.79 17.94 -70.30
C ALA A 723 -3.74 18.73 -71.11
N ALA A 724 -2.97 19.61 -70.47
CA ALA A 724 -1.87 20.33 -71.11
C ALA A 724 -0.75 19.37 -71.54
N ILE A 725 -0.41 18.37 -70.70
CA ILE A 725 0.56 17.32 -71.04
C ILE A 725 0.06 16.48 -72.23
N GLU A 726 -1.19 16.04 -72.22
CA GLU A 726 -1.78 15.29 -73.35
C GLU A 726 -1.76 16.12 -74.64
N GLN A 727 -2.07 17.41 -74.55
CA GLN A 727 -2.05 18.30 -75.71
C GLN A 727 -0.62 18.55 -76.22
N SER A 728 0.37 18.69 -75.34
CA SER A 728 1.77 18.90 -75.74
C SER A 728 2.46 17.60 -76.16
N HIS A 729 1.96 16.44 -75.73
CA HIS A 729 2.47 15.11 -76.05
C HIS A 729 1.35 14.18 -76.56
N PRO A 730 0.75 14.46 -77.73
CA PRO A 730 -0.28 13.60 -78.29
C PRO A 730 0.28 12.23 -78.65
N ASP A 731 -0.49 11.16 -78.41
CA ASP A 731 -0.12 9.76 -78.70
C ASP A 731 0.26 9.53 -80.17
N VAL A 732 -0.35 10.31 -81.07
CA VAL A 732 -0.04 10.32 -82.50
C VAL A 732 0.57 11.68 -82.85
N PRO A 733 1.90 11.77 -83.08
CA PRO A 733 2.52 13.01 -83.49
C PRO A 733 2.05 13.42 -84.89
N ALA A 734 1.91 14.73 -85.13
CA ALA A 734 1.54 15.25 -86.44
C ALA A 734 2.60 14.88 -87.49
N ALA A 735 2.16 14.36 -88.64
CA ALA A 735 3.05 14.02 -89.75
C ALA A 735 3.37 15.28 -90.59
N PRO A 736 4.61 15.42 -91.12
CA PRO A 736 5.75 14.52 -90.95
C PRO A 736 6.49 14.74 -89.63
N VAL A 737 6.95 13.65 -89.00
CA VAL A 737 7.81 13.73 -87.81
C VAL A 737 9.18 14.27 -88.22
N THR A 738 9.55 15.46 -87.74
CA THR A 738 10.88 16.05 -88.01
C THR A 738 11.91 15.54 -87.02
N VAL A 739 13.19 15.59 -87.41
CA VAL A 739 14.32 15.19 -86.56
C VAL A 739 14.36 16.05 -85.30
N GLU A 740 14.11 17.35 -85.41
CA GLU A 740 14.08 18.26 -84.25
C GLU A 740 12.96 17.91 -83.26
N ALA A 741 11.77 17.53 -83.76
CA ALA A 741 10.66 17.12 -82.91
C ALA A 741 10.96 15.79 -82.19
N LEU A 742 11.62 14.84 -82.87
CA LEU A 742 12.05 13.57 -82.29
C LEU A 742 13.13 13.78 -81.22
N THR A 743 14.15 14.59 -81.50
CA THR A 743 15.22 14.96 -80.56
C THR A 743 14.63 15.63 -79.32
N ALA A 744 13.72 16.61 -79.48
CA ALA A 744 13.09 17.30 -78.36
C ALA A 744 12.27 16.36 -77.47
N LYS A 745 11.59 15.35 -78.04
CA LYS A 745 10.84 14.34 -77.26
C LYS A 745 11.76 13.36 -76.55
N LEU A 746 12.82 12.88 -77.20
CA LEU A 746 13.78 11.97 -76.59
C LEU A 746 14.55 12.63 -75.44
N MET A 747 14.81 13.94 -75.50
CA MET A 747 15.45 14.71 -74.43
C MET A 747 14.62 14.82 -73.15
N LEU A 748 13.32 14.50 -73.20
CA LEU A 748 12.48 14.43 -71.99
C LEU A 748 12.80 13.19 -71.14
N THR A 749 13.39 12.16 -71.75
CA THR A 749 13.61 10.84 -71.12
C THR A 749 15.08 10.47 -71.05
N PHE A 750 15.88 10.84 -72.06
CA PHE A 750 17.29 10.46 -72.20
C PHE A 750 18.21 11.68 -72.10
N GLN A 751 19.44 11.47 -71.62
CA GLN A 751 20.44 12.54 -71.54
C GLN A 751 20.86 13.06 -72.93
N PRO A 752 21.29 14.33 -73.06
CA PRO A 752 21.58 14.96 -74.35
C PRO A 752 22.57 14.21 -75.24
N ASP A 753 23.56 13.54 -74.64
CA ASP A 753 24.57 12.73 -75.32
C ASP A 753 23.98 11.48 -75.98
N ILE A 754 23.07 10.78 -75.28
CA ILE A 754 22.34 9.62 -75.78
C ILE A 754 21.42 10.04 -76.93
N VAL A 755 20.69 11.15 -76.77
CA VAL A 755 19.80 11.65 -77.82
C VAL A 755 20.59 12.09 -79.05
N ALA A 756 21.71 12.79 -78.87
CA ALA A 756 22.61 13.16 -79.97
C ALA A 756 23.12 11.91 -80.70
N ARG A 757 23.48 10.86 -79.96
CA ARG A 757 23.93 9.60 -80.54
C ARG A 757 22.83 8.89 -81.34
N PHE A 758 21.60 8.81 -80.82
CA PHE A 758 20.47 8.25 -81.57
C PHE A 758 20.14 9.05 -82.83
N THR A 759 20.19 10.38 -82.75
CA THR A 759 19.96 11.27 -83.89
C THR A 759 21.02 11.03 -84.98
N GLN A 760 22.30 10.92 -84.58
CA GLN A 760 23.39 10.56 -85.50
C GLN A 760 23.19 9.19 -86.17
N ILE A 761 22.66 8.20 -85.44
CA ILE A 761 22.37 6.87 -86.01
C ILE A 761 21.28 6.96 -87.07
N LEU A 762 20.20 7.70 -86.79
CA LEU A 762 19.07 7.88 -87.72
C LEU A 762 19.48 8.67 -88.97
N ASP A 763 20.33 9.68 -88.83
CA ASP A 763 20.86 10.46 -89.94
C ASP A 763 22.00 9.74 -90.70
N GLY A 764 22.39 8.53 -90.26
CA GLY A 764 23.46 7.74 -90.87
C GLY A 764 24.86 8.34 -90.69
N THR A 765 25.04 9.26 -89.74
CA THR A 765 26.31 9.96 -89.45
C THR A 765 27.03 9.40 -88.21
N ALA A 766 26.41 8.49 -87.46
CA ALA A 766 27.03 7.85 -86.31
C ALA A 766 28.22 6.98 -86.71
N GLN A 767 29.37 7.28 -86.14
CA GLN A 767 30.59 6.48 -86.28
C GLN A 767 30.79 5.63 -85.04
N PHE A 768 30.91 4.31 -85.23
CA PHE A 768 31.24 3.36 -84.17
C PHE A 768 32.67 2.89 -84.37
N GLU A 769 33.48 2.98 -83.33
CA GLU A 769 34.87 2.54 -83.31
C GLU A 769 34.98 1.42 -82.28
N THR A 770 35.70 0.35 -82.63
CA THR A 770 36.05 -0.73 -81.70
C THR A 770 37.52 -1.08 -81.91
N THR A 771 38.22 -1.45 -80.87
CA THR A 771 39.63 -1.84 -80.98
C THR A 771 39.74 -3.36 -81.07
N THR A 772 40.44 -3.84 -82.09
CA THR A 772 40.83 -5.23 -82.34
C THR A 772 42.34 -5.39 -82.12
N GLU A 773 42.90 -6.58 -82.37
CA GLU A 773 44.35 -6.76 -82.26
C GLU A 773 45.10 -5.92 -83.32
N ALA A 774 46.19 -5.28 -82.90
CA ALA A 774 47.00 -4.46 -83.80
C ALA A 774 47.61 -5.32 -84.92
N ASN A 775 47.65 -4.77 -86.13
CA ASN A 775 48.15 -5.39 -87.35
C ASN A 775 47.30 -6.56 -87.91
N LEU A 776 46.02 -6.64 -87.57
CA LEU A 776 45.11 -7.59 -88.22
C LEU A 776 44.96 -7.28 -89.72
N THR A 777 45.22 -8.26 -90.57
CA THR A 777 45.03 -8.14 -92.03
C THR A 777 43.60 -8.52 -92.40
N VAL A 778 42.69 -7.53 -92.39
CA VAL A 778 41.28 -7.72 -92.79
C VAL A 778 41.05 -7.05 -94.14
N THR A 779 40.57 -7.82 -95.12
CA THR A 779 40.19 -7.27 -96.43
C THR A 779 38.72 -6.90 -96.42
N ILE A 780 38.42 -5.60 -96.33
CA ILE A 780 37.03 -5.11 -96.44
C ILE A 780 36.60 -5.21 -97.91
N PRO A 781 35.50 -5.92 -98.23
CA PRO A 781 34.99 -5.99 -99.60
C PRO A 781 34.74 -4.59 -100.17
N ALA A 782 35.04 -4.37 -101.46
CA ALA A 782 34.95 -3.04 -102.08
C ALA A 782 33.55 -2.39 -101.94
N ALA A 783 32.49 -3.21 -101.92
CA ALA A 783 31.11 -2.75 -101.71
C ALA A 783 30.83 -2.20 -100.30
N LEU A 784 31.71 -2.44 -99.32
CA LEU A 784 31.57 -2.02 -97.92
C LEU A 784 32.63 -0.98 -97.50
N ALA A 785 33.54 -0.61 -98.39
CA ALA A 785 34.67 0.28 -98.10
C ALA A 785 34.26 1.74 -97.83
N PHE A 786 33.02 2.14 -98.16
CA PHE A 786 32.49 3.47 -97.81
C PHE A 786 31.82 3.52 -96.43
N VAL A 787 31.63 2.36 -95.76
CA VAL A 787 30.97 2.23 -94.44
C VAL A 787 31.95 1.83 -93.35
N TYR A 788 32.96 1.00 -93.67
CA TYR A 788 33.93 0.48 -92.71
C TYR A 788 35.35 0.92 -93.08
N ALA A 789 36.11 1.37 -92.07
CA ALA A 789 37.54 1.65 -92.16
C ALA A 789 38.27 0.91 -91.04
N ILE A 790 39.47 0.39 -91.33
CA ILE A 790 40.36 -0.23 -90.34
C ILE A 790 41.71 0.50 -90.39
N PHE A 791 42.17 0.94 -89.22
CA PHE A 791 43.49 1.54 -89.01
C PHE A 791 44.42 0.49 -88.43
N SER A 792 45.01 -0.31 -89.33
CA SER A 792 45.80 -1.52 -89.01
C SER A 792 46.87 -1.32 -87.94
N ALA A 793 47.56 -0.16 -87.92
CA ALA A 793 48.60 0.14 -86.93
C ALA A 793 48.08 0.22 -85.49
N SER A 794 46.80 0.55 -85.30
CA SER A 794 46.16 0.76 -83.99
C SER A 794 45.10 -0.29 -83.65
N GLY A 795 44.71 -1.14 -84.61
CA GLY A 795 43.63 -2.12 -84.46
C GLY A 795 42.22 -1.51 -84.42
N ARG A 796 42.07 -0.21 -84.68
CA ARG A 796 40.80 0.55 -84.63
C ARG A 796 40.00 0.49 -85.91
#